data_AF-A0A3M6UMG2-F1
#
_entry.id   AF-A0A3M6UMG2-F1
#
_cell.length_a   1.000
_cell.length_b   1.000
_cell.length_c   1.000
_cell.angle_alpha   90.00
_cell.angle_beta   90.00
_cell.angle_gamma   90.00
#
_symmetry.space_group_name_H-M   'P 1'
#
loop_
_entity.id
_entity.type
_entity.pdbx_description
1 polymer ?
#
loop_
_entity_poly.entity_id
_entity_poly.type
_entity_poly.pdbx_seq_one_letter_code
_entity_poly.pdbx_strand_id
1 'polypeptide(L)'
;MSSHEDDEEEGPSVDSANAEERIAARRIRIQRRLEAARREASGEDAAKKKPVDSEKDALKSRKQMEDSRQRLVKLKSDGTELVTNVHVAADARESTRRLEEEEQRRQRNEKLEAEAKSATEKFEEITKKWEYALSKEIPQDLNAMLTEQKGACDSMIDEKNKLIHDFQQELKAKDDQYVKDLKKAAEDVDLMVERMEEQMKQLTKAYREELTQIEKAFVTERGELIDNNRKKWDTSMQQRRDKEVEYMDSRRKRVEDHENQLQTLRVQDAEEYNMVKIKLETDVQILEQQLQQMKATYQLNQEKLEYNFQVLKKRDEENTITKSQQKRKITRLQDVLNNLKQKLAKQEKQYREDNQSLTDDYKRITEQFRELQKKSRHFQTTDQKKFQDVWAMNEEQVRELVHSVLEADRIIHEHQLGLPWEPPNLDFMDTPRTAEQTYGSKEQKMSATQMAHEIMSGVGTDDGEEDIDKSSVGGKLERQMAGKKLSAKTIKAVLELICDEAGFLVESKLTKLLAPLEKDEQSLMKLDAIFAALGVDTEDDIYLLSNYFLGHGESEQAPEGSERGTKDDEMTEEKATIEETAGKMDEREKEDEDGSVVLSVDEKASDSSSVKAHLSEMKNLIHPNEVAKALRKFVQDNRQPQKEAKRQSLKVGAGIGKVTMLDESFWQNMASVIDVKKERVWTALLDGFEKYLAVLTERAALIQETDALKQQNAELRMLLHQYVNSRVNQELEIPPTRILQAELSKEHE
;
A
#
# COMPACT_ATOMS: atom_id res chain seq x y z
N MET A 1 -12.54 -17.31 -49.66
CA MET A 1 -11.64 -17.77 -48.59
C MET A 1 -10.68 -16.64 -48.28
N SER A 2 -10.52 -16.30 -47.00
CA SER A 2 -9.42 -15.49 -46.48
C SER A 2 -9.32 -15.85 -45.00
N SER A 3 -8.48 -16.83 -44.70
CA SER A 3 -8.10 -17.14 -43.32
C SER A 3 -7.12 -16.05 -42.89
N HIS A 4 -7.55 -15.19 -41.97
CA HIS A 4 -6.61 -14.54 -41.09
C HIS A 4 -6.15 -15.62 -40.12
N GLU A 5 -4.87 -15.94 -40.16
CA GLU A 5 -4.23 -16.78 -39.15
C GLU A 5 -4.03 -15.88 -37.93
N ASP A 6 -4.85 -16.10 -36.90
CA ASP A 6 -4.58 -15.56 -35.58
C ASP A 6 -3.38 -16.32 -35.01
N ASP A 7 -2.18 -15.77 -35.20
CA ASP A 7 -0.97 -16.22 -34.50
C ASP A 7 -1.15 -15.93 -33.00
N GLU A 8 -1.72 -16.88 -32.26
CA GLU A 8 -1.64 -16.91 -30.81
C GLU A 8 -0.15 -17.02 -30.41
N GLU A 9 0.44 -15.92 -29.90
CA GLU A 9 1.81 -15.93 -29.38
C GLU A 9 1.98 -17.04 -28.31
N GLU A 10 2.61 -18.15 -28.67
CA GLU A 10 3.00 -19.21 -27.74
C GLU A 10 4.02 -18.65 -26.73
N GLY A 11 3.51 -18.24 -25.56
CA GLY A 11 4.33 -17.70 -24.49
C GLY A 11 5.41 -18.68 -23.99
N PRO A 12 6.48 -18.19 -23.33
CA PRO A 12 7.68 -18.98 -23.06
C PRO A 12 7.42 -20.34 -22.41
N SER A 13 7.85 -21.41 -23.10
CA SER A 13 7.68 -22.80 -22.65
C SER A 13 8.77 -23.24 -21.67
N VAL A 14 8.38 -23.99 -20.63
CA VAL A 14 9.32 -24.62 -19.68
C VAL A 14 10.17 -25.74 -20.29
N ASP A 15 9.75 -26.25 -21.45
CA ASP A 15 10.38 -27.36 -22.17
C ASP A 15 11.12 -26.90 -23.45
N SER A 16 11.20 -25.58 -23.68
CA SER A 16 12.01 -25.00 -24.76
C SER A 16 13.48 -25.41 -24.65
N ALA A 17 14.15 -25.59 -25.79
CA ALA A 17 15.59 -25.84 -25.84
C ALA A 17 16.43 -24.64 -25.36
N ASN A 18 15.89 -23.42 -25.45
CA ASN A 18 16.58 -22.19 -25.08
C ASN A 18 16.59 -21.98 -23.55
N ALA A 19 17.75 -21.64 -22.98
CA ALA A 19 17.91 -21.51 -21.53
C ALA A 19 17.14 -20.29 -20.96
N GLU A 20 17.09 -19.20 -21.72
CA GLU A 20 16.47 -17.95 -21.29
C GLU A 20 14.93 -18.06 -21.25
N GLU A 21 14.33 -18.71 -22.24
CA GLU A 21 12.88 -19.01 -22.27
C GLU A 21 12.47 -19.91 -21.09
N ARG A 22 13.25 -20.95 -20.77
CA ARG A 22 12.99 -21.78 -19.58
C ARG A 22 13.11 -20.98 -18.28
N ILE A 23 14.03 -20.03 -18.20
CA ILE A 23 14.17 -19.14 -17.03
C ILE A 23 13.00 -18.17 -16.96
N ALA A 24 12.57 -17.57 -18.07
CA ALA A 24 11.39 -16.71 -18.16
C ALA A 24 10.12 -17.47 -17.76
N ALA A 25 9.88 -18.65 -18.33
CA ALA A 25 8.75 -19.52 -18.02
C ALA A 25 8.72 -19.93 -16.53
N ARG A 26 9.88 -20.25 -15.95
CA ARG A 26 10.01 -20.54 -14.50
C ARG A 26 9.76 -19.31 -13.63
N ARG A 27 10.30 -18.13 -14.01
CA ARG A 27 10.05 -16.86 -13.31
C ARG A 27 8.56 -16.51 -13.32
N ILE A 28 7.90 -16.57 -14.48
CA ILE A 28 6.45 -16.35 -14.64
C ILE A 28 5.65 -17.34 -13.79
N ARG A 29 6.04 -18.63 -13.76
CA ARG A 29 5.38 -19.65 -12.92
C ARG A 29 5.55 -19.39 -11.42
N ILE A 30 6.74 -18.97 -10.98
CA ILE A 30 7.01 -18.61 -9.58
C ILE A 30 6.24 -17.34 -9.19
N GLN A 31 6.23 -16.33 -10.06
CA GLN A 31 5.51 -15.07 -9.86
C GLN A 31 3.99 -15.30 -9.76
N ARG A 32 3.39 -16.09 -10.66
CA ARG A 32 1.97 -16.49 -10.55
C ARG A 32 1.68 -17.26 -9.26
N ARG A 33 2.62 -18.07 -8.76
CA ARG A 33 2.45 -18.83 -7.50
C ARG A 33 2.56 -17.94 -6.26
N LEU A 34 3.45 -16.95 -6.29
CA LEU A 34 3.55 -15.91 -5.25
C LEU A 34 2.32 -14.99 -5.25
N GLU A 35 1.81 -14.60 -6.42
CA GLU A 35 0.55 -13.86 -6.52
C GLU A 35 -0.65 -14.67 -6.02
N ALA A 36 -0.72 -15.97 -6.34
CA ALA A 36 -1.80 -16.83 -5.83
C ALA A 36 -1.77 -16.92 -4.30
N ALA A 37 -0.60 -17.17 -3.71
CA ALA A 37 -0.43 -17.17 -2.26
C ALA A 37 -0.73 -15.81 -1.61
N ARG A 38 -0.38 -14.70 -2.28
CA ARG A 38 -0.70 -13.34 -1.83
C ARG A 38 -2.20 -13.05 -1.88
N ARG A 39 -2.93 -13.58 -2.86
CA ARG A 39 -4.40 -13.49 -2.98
C ARG A 39 -5.14 -14.36 -1.96
N GLU A 40 -4.66 -15.57 -1.69
CA GLU A 40 -5.20 -16.42 -0.61
C GLU A 40 -5.01 -15.77 0.77
N ALA A 41 -3.84 -15.17 1.01
CA ALA A 41 -3.54 -14.48 2.28
C ALA A 41 -4.32 -13.18 2.51
N SER A 42 -4.88 -12.55 1.46
CA SER A 42 -5.64 -11.30 1.57
C SER A 42 -7.15 -11.49 1.69
N GLY A 43 -7.67 -12.72 1.56
CA GLY A 43 -9.10 -13.00 1.66
C GLY A 43 -9.97 -12.34 0.58
N GLU A 44 -9.35 -11.85 -0.50
CA GLU A 44 -10.09 -11.41 -1.69
C GLU A 44 -10.65 -12.64 -2.40
N ASP A 45 -11.95 -12.84 -2.23
CA ASP A 45 -12.71 -13.93 -2.84
C ASP A 45 -12.46 -14.00 -4.36
N ALA A 46 -12.39 -15.21 -4.90
CA ALA A 46 -11.86 -15.50 -6.24
C ALA A 46 -12.82 -15.13 -7.40
N ALA A 47 -13.58 -14.05 -7.22
CA ALA A 47 -14.15 -13.29 -8.31
C ALA A 47 -13.00 -12.73 -9.15
N LYS A 48 -12.66 -13.45 -10.23
CA LYS A 48 -11.98 -12.87 -11.39
C LYS A 48 -12.57 -11.48 -11.61
N LYS A 49 -11.72 -10.44 -11.66
CA LYS A 49 -11.98 -9.27 -12.51
C LYS A 49 -12.05 -9.80 -13.94
N LYS A 50 -13.21 -10.35 -14.31
CA LYS A 50 -13.60 -10.41 -15.71
C LYS A 50 -13.53 -8.96 -16.23
N PRO A 51 -13.15 -8.74 -17.49
CA PRO A 51 -13.53 -7.50 -18.14
C PRO A 51 -15.05 -7.34 -17.97
N VAL A 52 -15.48 -6.09 -17.82
CA VAL A 52 -16.85 -5.68 -17.49
C VAL A 52 -17.87 -6.57 -18.23
N ASP A 53 -18.83 -7.18 -17.51
CA ASP A 53 -19.74 -8.20 -18.09
C ASP A 53 -20.49 -7.71 -19.35
N SER A 54 -20.52 -6.39 -19.61
CA SER A 54 -20.93 -5.77 -20.88
C SER A 54 -20.29 -6.39 -22.13
N GLU A 55 -19.04 -6.86 -22.09
CA GLU A 55 -18.45 -7.56 -23.25
C GLU A 55 -19.12 -8.91 -23.50
N LYS A 56 -19.56 -9.63 -22.46
CA LYS A 56 -20.23 -10.93 -22.63
C LYS A 56 -21.68 -10.80 -23.04
N ASP A 57 -22.38 -9.77 -22.57
CA ASP A 57 -23.75 -9.52 -22.99
C ASP A 57 -23.78 -9.03 -24.45
N ALA A 58 -22.84 -8.18 -24.86
CA ALA A 58 -22.67 -7.74 -26.25
C ALA A 58 -22.31 -8.88 -27.24
N LEU A 59 -21.89 -10.07 -26.77
CA LEU A 59 -21.68 -11.23 -27.64
C LEU A 59 -22.99 -11.85 -28.14
N LYS A 60 -24.12 -11.71 -27.42
CA LYS A 60 -25.41 -12.30 -27.83
C LYS A 60 -25.94 -11.62 -29.11
N SER A 61 -26.06 -10.29 -29.09
CA SER A 61 -26.51 -9.48 -30.23
C SER A 61 -25.50 -9.49 -31.37
N ARG A 62 -24.21 -9.44 -31.06
CA ARG A 62 -23.14 -9.57 -32.07
C ARG A 62 -23.17 -10.93 -32.76
N LYS A 63 -23.44 -12.02 -32.03
CA LYS A 63 -23.68 -13.34 -32.62
C LYS A 63 -24.95 -13.35 -33.47
N GLN A 64 -26.06 -12.81 -32.97
CA GLN A 64 -27.31 -12.74 -33.73
C GLN A 64 -27.12 -11.94 -35.04
N MET A 65 -26.37 -10.83 -35.03
CA MET A 65 -26.05 -10.08 -36.24
C MET A 65 -25.25 -10.89 -37.27
N GLU A 66 -24.27 -11.68 -36.83
CA GLU A 66 -23.46 -12.52 -37.72
C GLU A 66 -24.27 -13.74 -38.23
N ASP A 67 -25.08 -14.39 -37.38
CA ASP A 67 -26.02 -15.45 -37.78
C ASP A 67 -27.03 -14.91 -38.83
N SER A 68 -27.61 -13.73 -38.60
CA SER A 68 -28.51 -13.03 -39.53
C SER A 68 -27.80 -12.69 -40.86
N ARG A 69 -26.55 -12.20 -40.81
CA ARG A 69 -25.74 -11.90 -41.99
C ARG A 69 -25.49 -13.16 -42.84
N GLN A 70 -25.12 -14.28 -42.21
CA GLN A 70 -24.86 -15.54 -42.91
C GLN A 70 -26.12 -16.08 -43.60
N ARG A 71 -27.29 -16.02 -42.94
CA ARG A 71 -28.58 -16.37 -43.55
C ARG A 71 -28.88 -15.51 -44.78
N LEU A 72 -28.67 -14.20 -44.69
CA LEU A 72 -28.94 -13.26 -45.79
C LEU A 72 -27.96 -13.44 -46.97
N VAL A 73 -26.69 -13.73 -46.70
CA VAL A 73 -25.70 -14.08 -47.74
C VAL A 73 -26.10 -15.37 -48.44
N LYS A 74 -26.52 -16.40 -47.70
CA LYS A 74 -26.99 -17.65 -48.29
C LYS A 74 -28.26 -17.46 -49.12
N LEU A 75 -29.26 -16.74 -48.60
CA LEU A 75 -30.48 -16.45 -49.36
C LEU A 75 -30.16 -15.70 -50.67
N LYS A 76 -29.16 -14.79 -50.65
CA LYS A 76 -28.68 -14.10 -51.85
C LYS A 76 -27.99 -15.04 -52.84
N SER A 77 -27.15 -16.00 -52.40
CA SER A 77 -26.55 -16.97 -53.32
C SER A 77 -27.61 -17.85 -53.97
N ASP A 78 -28.46 -18.47 -53.14
CA ASP A 78 -29.49 -19.41 -53.57
C ASP A 78 -30.49 -18.73 -54.53
N GLY A 79 -30.82 -17.45 -54.26
CA GLY A 79 -31.65 -16.62 -55.14
C GLY A 79 -30.98 -16.23 -56.46
N THR A 80 -29.67 -15.97 -56.45
CA THR A 80 -28.91 -15.66 -57.67
C THR A 80 -28.82 -16.90 -58.57
N GLU A 81 -28.59 -18.08 -58.00
CA GLU A 81 -28.62 -19.36 -58.73
C GLU A 81 -29.98 -19.60 -59.39
N LEU A 82 -31.10 -19.35 -58.68
CA LEU A 82 -32.45 -19.54 -59.22
C LEU A 82 -32.74 -18.68 -60.47
N VAL A 83 -32.24 -17.44 -60.51
CA VAL A 83 -32.33 -16.54 -61.67
C VAL A 83 -31.38 -17.00 -62.78
N THR A 84 -30.11 -17.30 -62.45
CA THR A 84 -29.08 -17.71 -63.40
C THR A 84 -29.44 -19.01 -64.14
N ASN A 85 -30.19 -19.91 -63.49
CA ASN A 85 -30.72 -21.13 -64.11
C ASN A 85 -31.60 -20.87 -65.35
N VAL A 86 -32.25 -19.70 -65.48
CA VAL A 86 -33.01 -19.34 -66.69
C VAL A 86 -32.05 -19.06 -67.85
N HIS A 87 -30.99 -18.28 -67.61
CA HIS A 87 -29.95 -18.02 -68.61
C HIS A 87 -29.26 -19.31 -69.06
N VAL A 88 -28.84 -20.17 -68.14
CA VAL A 88 -28.19 -21.46 -68.48
C VAL A 88 -29.10 -22.34 -69.36
N ALA A 89 -30.41 -22.34 -69.10
CA ALA A 89 -31.38 -23.06 -69.92
C ALA A 89 -31.61 -22.39 -71.30
N ALA A 90 -31.52 -21.06 -71.40
CA ALA A 90 -31.56 -20.34 -72.67
C ALA A 90 -30.30 -20.60 -73.51
N ASP A 91 -29.11 -20.51 -72.91
CA ASP A 91 -27.82 -20.80 -73.56
C ASP A 91 -27.75 -22.24 -74.08
N ALA A 92 -28.25 -23.21 -73.31
CA ALA A 92 -28.35 -24.60 -73.74
C ALA A 92 -29.26 -24.77 -74.97
N ARG A 93 -30.42 -24.08 -74.99
CA ARG A 93 -31.36 -24.10 -76.13
C ARG A 93 -30.79 -23.39 -77.37
N GLU A 94 -30.06 -22.28 -77.19
CA GLU A 94 -29.38 -21.62 -78.30
C GLU A 94 -28.26 -22.51 -78.87
N SER A 95 -27.48 -23.18 -78.01
CA SER A 95 -26.46 -24.15 -78.45
C SER A 95 -27.06 -25.24 -79.33
N THR A 96 -28.20 -25.83 -78.93
CA THR A 96 -28.91 -26.81 -79.77
C THR A 96 -29.42 -26.21 -81.09
N ARG A 97 -29.97 -24.98 -81.07
CA ARG A 97 -30.43 -24.29 -82.30
C ARG A 97 -29.29 -24.08 -83.29
N ARG A 98 -28.10 -23.68 -82.84
CA ARG A 98 -26.92 -23.46 -83.70
C ARG A 98 -26.50 -24.75 -84.42
N LEU A 99 -26.52 -25.89 -83.72
CA LEU A 99 -26.23 -27.20 -84.32
C LEU A 99 -27.26 -27.59 -85.39
N GLU A 100 -28.56 -27.42 -85.10
CA GLU A 100 -29.64 -27.68 -86.07
C GLU A 100 -29.55 -26.76 -87.31
N GLU A 101 -29.21 -25.49 -87.12
CA GLU A 101 -29.01 -24.53 -88.23
C GLU A 101 -27.80 -24.86 -89.09
N GLU A 102 -26.72 -25.37 -88.50
CA GLU A 102 -25.53 -25.84 -89.21
C GLU A 102 -25.85 -27.08 -90.06
N GLU A 103 -26.60 -28.04 -89.53
CA GLU A 103 -27.04 -29.22 -90.27
C GLU A 103 -28.00 -28.86 -91.42
N GLN A 104 -29.00 -28.00 -91.19
CA GLN A 104 -29.90 -27.53 -92.25
C GLN A 104 -29.14 -26.76 -93.34
N ARG A 105 -28.13 -25.95 -92.97
CA ARG A 105 -27.25 -25.26 -93.93
C ARG A 105 -26.43 -26.26 -94.76
N ARG A 106 -25.93 -27.34 -94.15
CA ARG A 106 -25.24 -28.44 -94.84
C ARG A 106 -26.17 -29.10 -95.87
N GLN A 107 -27.38 -29.48 -95.46
CA GLN A 107 -28.38 -30.11 -96.33
C GLN A 107 -28.79 -29.22 -97.51
N ARG A 108 -28.93 -27.90 -97.32
CA ARG A 108 -29.18 -26.95 -98.42
C ARG A 108 -28.04 -26.91 -99.44
N ASN A 109 -26.79 -26.86 -98.97
CA ASN A 109 -25.63 -26.86 -99.84
C ASN A 109 -25.53 -28.18 -100.63
N GLU A 110 -25.75 -29.33 -99.98
CA GLU A 110 -25.80 -30.65 -100.62
C GLU A 110 -26.87 -30.70 -101.73
N LYS A 111 -28.08 -30.16 -101.49
CA LYS A 111 -29.15 -30.05 -102.50
C LYS A 111 -28.78 -29.15 -103.67
N LEU A 112 -28.18 -27.97 -103.40
CA LEU A 112 -27.71 -27.04 -104.44
C LEU A 112 -26.64 -27.68 -105.32
N GLU A 113 -25.67 -28.39 -104.72
CA GLU A 113 -24.64 -29.08 -105.47
C GLU A 113 -25.19 -30.25 -106.31
N ALA A 114 -26.16 -31.01 -105.78
CA ALA A 114 -26.79 -32.11 -106.51
C ALA A 114 -27.62 -31.61 -107.70
N GLU A 115 -28.39 -30.53 -107.51
CA GLU A 115 -29.14 -29.91 -108.61
C GLU A 115 -28.21 -29.29 -109.64
N ALA A 116 -27.15 -28.59 -109.23
CA ALA A 116 -26.17 -28.03 -110.17
C ALA A 116 -25.52 -29.13 -111.03
N LYS A 117 -25.09 -30.25 -110.43
CA LYS A 117 -24.52 -31.41 -111.14
C LYS A 117 -25.53 -32.01 -112.14
N SER A 118 -26.75 -32.32 -111.69
CA SER A 118 -27.78 -32.91 -112.56
C SER A 118 -28.25 -31.95 -113.66
N ALA A 119 -28.31 -30.65 -113.38
CA ALA A 119 -28.62 -29.62 -114.37
C ALA A 119 -27.50 -29.49 -115.42
N THR A 120 -26.22 -29.57 -115.03
CA THR A 120 -25.12 -29.59 -116.01
C THR A 120 -25.16 -30.83 -116.91
N GLU A 121 -25.41 -32.01 -116.35
CA GLU A 121 -25.54 -33.26 -117.11
C GLU A 121 -26.68 -33.18 -118.14
N LYS A 122 -27.89 -32.79 -117.70
CA LYS A 122 -29.06 -32.62 -118.57
C LYS A 122 -28.86 -31.53 -119.62
N PHE A 123 -28.16 -30.45 -119.29
CA PHE A 123 -27.86 -29.36 -120.22
C PHE A 123 -26.89 -29.81 -121.32
N GLU A 124 -25.86 -30.59 -120.98
CA GLU A 124 -24.98 -31.20 -121.96
C GLU A 124 -25.73 -32.20 -122.87
N GLU A 125 -26.62 -33.03 -122.33
CA GLU A 125 -27.43 -33.97 -123.12
C GLU A 125 -28.34 -33.26 -124.12
N ILE A 126 -29.04 -32.21 -123.67
CA ILE A 126 -29.85 -31.34 -124.54
C ILE A 126 -28.97 -30.72 -125.63
N THR A 127 -27.81 -30.15 -125.25
CA THR A 127 -26.86 -29.53 -126.19
C THR A 127 -26.42 -30.52 -127.28
N LYS A 128 -26.06 -31.76 -126.91
CA LYS A 128 -25.69 -32.84 -127.86
C LYS A 128 -26.86 -33.22 -128.79
N LYS A 129 -28.10 -33.20 -128.30
CA LYS A 129 -29.29 -33.49 -129.13
C LYS A 129 -29.63 -32.35 -130.12
N TRP A 130 -29.24 -31.10 -129.87
CA TRP A 130 -29.38 -30.01 -130.85
C TRP A 130 -28.49 -30.21 -132.08
N GLU A 131 -27.27 -30.73 -131.91
CA GLU A 131 -26.38 -31.10 -133.04
C GLU A 131 -27.02 -32.19 -133.91
N TYR A 132 -27.68 -33.19 -133.28
CA TYR A 132 -28.41 -34.23 -133.99
C TYR A 132 -29.66 -33.69 -134.73
N ALA A 133 -30.40 -32.75 -134.13
CA ALA A 133 -31.56 -32.12 -134.77
C ALA A 133 -31.19 -31.39 -136.08
N LEU A 134 -30.01 -30.78 -136.15
CA LEU A 134 -29.51 -30.10 -137.35
C LEU A 134 -29.32 -31.05 -138.55
N SER A 135 -29.21 -32.36 -138.31
CA SER A 135 -29.02 -33.39 -139.36
C SER A 135 -30.31 -33.96 -139.97
N LYS A 136 -31.49 -33.44 -139.58
CA LYS A 136 -32.80 -33.97 -140.02
C LYS A 136 -33.36 -33.20 -141.23
N GLU A 137 -33.46 -33.87 -142.37
CA GLU A 137 -34.00 -33.30 -143.62
C GLU A 137 -35.54 -33.36 -143.72
N ILE A 138 -36.20 -34.22 -142.94
CA ILE A 138 -37.66 -34.39 -142.94
C ILE A 138 -38.32 -33.43 -141.93
N PRO A 139 -39.18 -32.47 -142.35
CA PRO A 139 -39.76 -31.48 -141.45
C PRO A 139 -40.63 -32.06 -140.32
N GLN A 140 -41.25 -33.22 -140.54
CA GLN A 140 -42.08 -33.92 -139.54
C GLN A 140 -41.22 -34.50 -138.42
N ASP A 141 -40.13 -35.19 -138.76
CA ASP A 141 -39.16 -35.74 -137.80
C ASP A 141 -38.41 -34.63 -137.05
N LEU A 142 -38.07 -33.54 -137.74
CA LEU A 142 -37.48 -32.35 -137.13
C LEU A 142 -38.43 -31.73 -136.10
N ASN A 143 -39.71 -31.56 -136.45
CA ASN A 143 -40.70 -31.02 -135.51
C ASN A 143 -40.88 -31.93 -134.28
N ALA A 144 -40.90 -33.25 -134.46
CA ALA A 144 -40.97 -34.21 -133.36
C ALA A 144 -39.75 -34.07 -132.42
N MET A 145 -38.53 -34.04 -132.96
CA MET A 145 -37.30 -33.81 -132.20
C MET A 145 -37.30 -32.45 -131.48
N LEU A 146 -37.78 -31.38 -132.12
CA LEU A 146 -37.90 -30.06 -131.50
C LEU A 146 -38.92 -30.05 -130.35
N THR A 147 -40.03 -30.79 -130.47
CA THR A 147 -40.97 -30.96 -129.35
C THR A 147 -40.39 -31.78 -128.21
N GLU A 148 -39.56 -32.81 -128.48
CA GLU A 148 -38.82 -33.55 -127.45
C GLU A 148 -37.78 -32.66 -126.74
N GLN A 149 -36.99 -31.88 -127.51
CA GLN A 149 -36.01 -30.95 -126.94
C GLN A 149 -36.67 -29.85 -126.11
N LYS A 150 -37.80 -29.30 -126.58
CA LYS A 150 -38.58 -28.36 -125.79
C LYS A 150 -39.05 -29.01 -124.49
N GLY A 151 -39.59 -30.22 -124.53
CA GLY A 151 -40.01 -30.96 -123.33
C GLY A 151 -38.85 -31.25 -122.35
N ALA A 152 -37.63 -31.49 -122.85
CA ALA A 152 -36.45 -31.65 -122.00
C ALA A 152 -36.01 -30.33 -121.33
N CYS A 153 -36.04 -29.21 -122.06
CA CYS A 153 -35.81 -27.88 -121.49
C CYS A 153 -36.88 -27.50 -120.45
N ASP A 154 -38.16 -27.72 -120.77
CA ASP A 154 -39.29 -27.48 -119.88
C ASP A 154 -39.15 -28.33 -118.60
N SER A 155 -38.74 -29.61 -118.70
CA SER A 155 -38.48 -30.47 -117.53
C SER A 155 -37.32 -29.98 -116.65
N MET A 156 -36.25 -29.40 -117.22
CA MET A 156 -35.15 -28.80 -116.45
C MET A 156 -35.60 -27.51 -115.75
N ILE A 157 -36.41 -26.70 -116.43
CA ILE A 157 -37.01 -25.48 -115.85
C ILE A 157 -37.97 -25.87 -114.71
N ASP A 158 -38.75 -26.93 -114.85
CA ASP A 158 -39.62 -27.46 -113.79
C ASP A 158 -38.84 -27.97 -112.58
N GLU A 159 -37.67 -28.60 -112.76
CA GLU A 159 -36.79 -28.99 -111.66
C GLU A 159 -36.21 -27.77 -110.92
N LYS A 160 -35.77 -26.73 -111.66
CA LYS A 160 -35.33 -25.46 -111.05
C LYS A 160 -36.48 -24.74 -110.33
N ASN A 161 -37.68 -24.73 -110.91
CA ASN A 161 -38.87 -24.15 -110.29
C ASN A 161 -39.29 -24.91 -109.02
N LYS A 162 -39.17 -26.24 -108.99
CA LYS A 162 -39.38 -27.05 -107.77
C LYS A 162 -38.35 -26.68 -106.70
N LEU A 163 -37.06 -26.59 -107.03
CA LEU A 163 -36.04 -26.20 -106.05
C LEU A 163 -36.25 -24.76 -105.52
N ILE A 164 -36.63 -23.82 -106.39
CA ILE A 164 -37.01 -22.46 -105.99
C ILE A 164 -38.22 -22.49 -105.04
N HIS A 165 -39.23 -23.32 -105.32
CA HIS A 165 -40.40 -23.47 -104.46
C HIS A 165 -40.03 -24.07 -103.09
N ASP A 166 -39.18 -25.09 -103.05
CA ASP A 166 -38.68 -25.70 -101.81
C ASP A 166 -37.91 -24.67 -100.97
N PHE A 167 -37.05 -23.84 -101.57
CA PHE A 167 -36.37 -22.77 -100.83
C PHE A 167 -37.30 -21.63 -100.41
N GLN A 168 -38.36 -21.33 -101.16
CA GLN A 168 -39.41 -20.39 -100.72
C GLN A 168 -40.21 -20.94 -99.54
N GLN A 169 -40.46 -22.26 -99.48
CA GLN A 169 -41.05 -22.91 -98.31
C GLN A 169 -40.08 -22.90 -97.12
N GLU A 170 -38.79 -23.23 -97.33
CA GLU A 170 -37.78 -23.21 -96.27
C GLU A 170 -37.56 -21.80 -95.69
N LEU A 171 -37.59 -20.77 -96.55
CA LEU A 171 -37.53 -19.37 -96.11
C LEU A 171 -38.73 -19.00 -95.20
N LYS A 172 -39.97 -19.36 -95.61
CA LYS A 172 -41.16 -19.17 -94.77
C LYS A 172 -41.09 -19.95 -93.46
N ALA A 173 -40.57 -21.18 -93.50
CA ALA A 173 -40.36 -21.98 -92.29
C ALA A 173 -39.31 -21.36 -91.35
N LYS A 174 -38.30 -20.68 -91.90
CA LYS A 174 -37.33 -19.88 -91.14
C LYS A 174 -37.94 -18.62 -90.53
N ASP A 175 -38.79 -17.91 -91.26
CA ASP A 175 -39.54 -16.76 -90.72
C ASP A 175 -40.48 -17.19 -89.57
N ASP A 176 -41.22 -18.28 -89.75
CA ASP A 176 -42.07 -18.88 -88.71
C ASP A 176 -41.25 -19.33 -87.48
N GLN A 177 -40.05 -19.87 -87.71
CA GLN A 177 -39.15 -20.28 -86.63
C GLN A 177 -38.60 -19.06 -85.87
N TYR A 178 -38.21 -17.99 -86.58
CA TYR A 178 -37.74 -16.76 -85.98
C TYR A 178 -38.83 -16.11 -85.09
N VAL A 179 -40.09 -16.10 -85.54
CA VAL A 179 -41.22 -15.63 -84.72
C VAL A 179 -41.46 -16.51 -83.49
N LYS A 180 -41.29 -17.84 -83.59
CA LYS A 180 -41.38 -18.74 -82.43
C LYS A 180 -40.25 -18.50 -81.43
N ASP A 181 -39.03 -18.30 -81.91
CA ASP A 181 -37.87 -18.11 -81.03
C ASP A 181 -37.87 -16.70 -80.39
N LEU A 182 -38.38 -15.67 -81.07
CA LEU A 182 -38.68 -14.37 -80.44
C LEU A 182 -39.72 -14.50 -79.31
N LYS A 183 -40.78 -15.31 -79.51
CA LYS A 183 -41.78 -15.56 -78.45
C LYS A 183 -41.19 -16.29 -77.25
N LYS A 184 -40.40 -17.34 -77.47
CA LYS A 184 -39.68 -18.04 -76.39
C LYS A 184 -38.70 -17.12 -75.67
N ALA A 185 -37.98 -16.26 -76.38
CA ALA A 185 -37.07 -15.30 -75.78
C ALA A 185 -37.81 -14.27 -74.90
N ALA A 186 -39.02 -13.85 -75.31
CA ALA A 186 -39.89 -13.04 -74.46
C ALA A 186 -40.36 -13.81 -73.22
N GLU A 187 -40.86 -15.04 -73.39
CA GLU A 187 -41.28 -15.93 -72.29
C GLU A 187 -40.14 -16.22 -71.29
N ASP A 188 -38.91 -16.40 -71.77
CA ASP A 188 -37.71 -16.60 -70.94
C ASP A 188 -37.31 -15.33 -70.18
N VAL A 189 -37.45 -14.16 -70.80
CA VAL A 189 -37.21 -12.85 -70.15
C VAL A 189 -38.30 -12.55 -69.11
N ASP A 190 -39.56 -12.80 -69.42
CA ASP A 190 -40.68 -12.65 -68.49
C ASP A 190 -40.49 -13.57 -67.26
N LEU A 191 -40.15 -14.84 -67.47
CA LEU A 191 -39.84 -15.79 -66.39
C LEU A 191 -38.63 -15.35 -65.54
N MET A 192 -37.61 -14.77 -66.17
CA MET A 192 -36.46 -14.20 -65.46
C MET A 192 -36.88 -13.00 -64.60
N VAL A 193 -37.71 -12.09 -65.13
CA VAL A 193 -38.25 -10.94 -64.40
C VAL A 193 -39.12 -11.39 -63.22
N GLU A 194 -40.02 -12.36 -63.42
CA GLU A 194 -40.83 -12.96 -62.36
C GLU A 194 -39.94 -13.51 -61.22
N ARG A 195 -38.92 -14.30 -61.55
CA ARG A 195 -37.97 -14.82 -60.55
C ARG A 195 -37.18 -13.72 -59.86
N MET A 196 -36.73 -12.69 -60.58
CA MET A 196 -36.04 -11.54 -59.99
C MET A 196 -36.95 -10.76 -59.04
N GLU A 197 -38.22 -10.55 -59.39
CA GLU A 197 -39.20 -9.93 -58.50
C GLU A 197 -39.49 -10.79 -57.27
N GLU A 198 -39.67 -12.10 -57.42
CA GLU A 198 -39.87 -13.02 -56.29
C GLU A 198 -38.66 -13.00 -55.36
N GLN A 199 -37.44 -13.06 -55.90
CA GLN A 199 -36.21 -12.96 -55.12
C GLN A 199 -36.10 -11.60 -54.42
N MET A 200 -36.44 -10.50 -55.08
CA MET A 200 -36.47 -9.18 -54.45
C MET A 200 -37.50 -9.12 -53.30
N LYS A 201 -38.71 -9.68 -53.49
CA LYS A 201 -39.76 -9.78 -52.47
C LYS A 201 -39.32 -10.64 -51.28
N GLN A 202 -38.74 -11.81 -51.53
CA GLN A 202 -38.22 -12.74 -50.52
C GLN A 202 -37.05 -12.12 -49.73
N LEU A 203 -36.07 -11.56 -50.42
CA LEU A 203 -34.90 -10.92 -49.80
C LEU A 203 -35.31 -9.68 -48.98
N THR A 204 -36.25 -8.86 -49.48
CA THR A 204 -36.78 -7.71 -48.71
C THR A 204 -37.55 -8.17 -47.47
N LYS A 205 -38.30 -9.27 -47.54
CA LYS A 205 -38.97 -9.86 -46.38
C LYS A 205 -37.94 -10.37 -45.36
N ALA A 206 -36.93 -11.12 -45.81
CA ALA A 206 -35.86 -11.63 -44.94
C ALA A 206 -35.07 -10.50 -44.26
N TYR A 207 -34.71 -9.42 -44.98
CA TYR A 207 -34.05 -8.26 -44.37
C TYR A 207 -34.89 -7.63 -43.25
N ARG A 208 -36.21 -7.50 -43.43
CA ARG A 208 -37.11 -7.00 -42.37
C ARG A 208 -37.18 -7.96 -41.18
N GLU A 209 -37.34 -9.26 -41.44
CA GLU A 209 -37.44 -10.27 -40.39
C GLU A 209 -36.15 -10.38 -39.57
N GLU A 210 -34.98 -10.43 -40.21
CA GLU A 210 -33.68 -10.45 -39.55
C GLU A 210 -33.39 -9.13 -38.80
N LEU A 211 -33.76 -7.97 -39.35
CA LEU A 211 -33.65 -6.69 -38.62
C LEU A 211 -34.52 -6.68 -37.35
N THR A 212 -35.75 -7.22 -37.39
CA THR A 212 -36.56 -7.35 -36.16
C THR A 212 -36.02 -8.40 -35.17
N GLN A 213 -35.28 -9.42 -35.64
CA GLN A 213 -34.60 -10.38 -34.75
C GLN A 213 -33.41 -9.72 -34.04
N ILE A 214 -32.60 -8.95 -34.77
CA ILE A 214 -31.49 -8.16 -34.23
C ILE A 214 -31.99 -7.14 -33.21
N GLU A 215 -33.04 -6.37 -33.54
CA GLU A 215 -33.65 -5.41 -32.62
C GLU A 215 -34.16 -6.08 -31.34
N LYS A 216 -34.85 -7.22 -31.47
CA LYS A 216 -35.31 -8.02 -30.31
C LYS A 216 -34.15 -8.46 -29.42
N ALA A 217 -33.04 -8.93 -29.99
CA ALA A 217 -31.85 -9.32 -29.23
C ALA A 217 -31.29 -8.15 -28.41
N PHE A 218 -31.08 -6.98 -29.05
CA PHE A 218 -30.64 -5.77 -28.35
C PHE A 218 -31.63 -5.30 -27.27
N VAL A 219 -32.94 -5.39 -27.51
CA VAL A 219 -33.97 -5.06 -26.50
C VAL A 219 -33.92 -6.03 -25.32
N THR A 220 -33.72 -7.32 -25.56
CA THR A 220 -33.56 -8.31 -24.47
C THR A 220 -32.29 -8.10 -23.67
N GLU A 221 -31.14 -7.84 -24.30
CA GLU A 221 -29.89 -7.51 -23.60
C GLU A 221 -30.00 -6.23 -22.78
N ARG A 222 -30.64 -5.19 -23.33
CA ARG A 222 -30.90 -3.96 -22.58
C ARG A 222 -31.79 -4.23 -21.36
N GLY A 223 -32.77 -5.13 -21.49
CA GLY A 223 -33.60 -5.61 -20.38
C GLY A 223 -32.77 -6.33 -19.31
N GLU A 224 -31.99 -7.34 -19.71
CA GLU A 224 -31.10 -8.09 -18.81
C GLU A 224 -30.10 -7.18 -18.08
N LEU A 225 -29.51 -6.21 -18.78
CA LEU A 225 -28.58 -5.23 -18.21
C LEU A 225 -29.25 -4.32 -17.18
N ILE A 226 -30.47 -3.84 -17.48
CA ILE A 226 -31.27 -3.04 -16.55
C ILE A 226 -31.64 -3.87 -15.31
N ASP A 227 -32.08 -5.11 -15.49
CA ASP A 227 -32.42 -6.01 -14.37
C ASP A 227 -31.20 -6.36 -13.52
N ASN A 228 -30.03 -6.54 -14.13
CA ASN A 228 -28.78 -6.77 -13.41
C ASN A 228 -28.36 -5.53 -12.61
N ASN A 229 -28.49 -4.32 -13.18
CA ASN A 229 -28.23 -3.07 -12.46
C ASN A 229 -29.25 -2.83 -11.34
N ARG A 230 -30.52 -3.16 -11.55
CA ARG A 230 -31.57 -3.11 -10.53
C ARG A 230 -31.27 -4.08 -9.37
N LYS A 231 -30.89 -5.33 -9.65
CA LYS A 231 -30.50 -6.30 -8.61
C LYS A 231 -29.29 -5.83 -7.80
N LYS A 232 -28.28 -5.24 -8.46
CA LYS A 232 -27.11 -4.62 -7.78
C LYS A 232 -27.56 -3.50 -6.86
N TRP A 233 -28.40 -2.58 -7.34
CA TRP A 233 -28.99 -1.50 -6.53
C TRP A 233 -29.79 -2.01 -5.34
N ASP A 234 -30.69 -2.98 -5.56
CA ASP A 234 -31.53 -3.56 -4.52
C ASP A 234 -30.69 -4.27 -3.46
N THR A 235 -29.57 -4.91 -3.85
CA THR A 235 -28.58 -5.52 -2.95
C THR A 235 -27.83 -4.46 -2.15
N SER A 236 -27.34 -3.40 -2.77
CA SER A 236 -26.69 -2.28 -2.05
C SER A 236 -27.65 -1.58 -1.09
N MET A 237 -28.92 -1.43 -1.46
CA MET A 237 -29.96 -0.90 -0.58
C MET A 237 -30.30 -1.85 0.57
N GLN A 238 -30.26 -3.17 0.34
CA GLN A 238 -30.41 -4.15 1.42
C GLN A 238 -29.23 -4.07 2.38
N GLN A 239 -27.99 -4.09 1.89
CA GLN A 239 -26.78 -3.91 2.70
C GLN A 239 -26.80 -2.60 3.51
N ARG A 240 -27.40 -1.52 2.97
CA ARG A 240 -27.59 -0.27 3.71
C ARG A 240 -28.57 -0.44 4.86
N ARG A 241 -29.72 -1.09 4.62
CA ARG A 241 -30.72 -1.42 5.66
C ARG A 241 -30.14 -2.34 6.73
N ASP A 242 -29.38 -3.35 6.34
CA ASP A 242 -28.76 -4.30 7.26
C ASP A 242 -27.78 -3.57 8.20
N LYS A 243 -26.92 -2.69 7.66
CA LYS A 243 -26.02 -1.83 8.46
C LYS A 243 -26.76 -0.83 9.36
N GLU A 244 -27.90 -0.29 8.90
CA GLU A 244 -28.76 0.55 9.74
C GLU A 244 -29.35 -0.23 10.92
N VAL A 245 -29.78 -1.48 10.70
CA VAL A 245 -30.26 -2.39 11.76
C VAL A 245 -29.12 -2.76 12.71
N GLU A 246 -27.95 -3.16 12.21
CA GLU A 246 -26.76 -3.46 13.03
C GLU A 246 -26.35 -2.27 13.92
N TYR A 247 -26.41 -1.04 13.39
CA TYR A 247 -26.16 0.17 14.16
C TYR A 247 -27.20 0.38 15.27
N MET A 248 -28.48 0.17 14.96
CA MET A 248 -29.57 0.32 15.92
C MET A 248 -29.51 -0.75 17.02
N ASP A 249 -29.17 -2.00 16.69
CA ASP A 249 -28.93 -3.07 17.66
C ASP A 249 -27.69 -2.81 18.52
N SER A 250 -26.60 -2.30 17.92
CA SER A 250 -25.38 -1.91 18.66
C SER A 250 -25.61 -0.71 19.58
N ARG A 251 -26.52 0.20 19.21
CA ARG A 251 -27.00 1.28 20.08
C ARG A 251 -27.89 0.72 21.19
N ARG A 252 -28.81 -0.20 20.87
CA ARG A 252 -29.70 -0.85 21.84
C ARG A 252 -28.91 -1.59 22.91
N LYS A 253 -27.94 -2.43 22.52
CA LYS A 253 -27.04 -3.14 23.46
C LYS A 253 -26.34 -2.18 24.42
N ARG A 254 -25.78 -1.07 23.93
CA ARG A 254 -25.16 -0.05 24.80
C ARG A 254 -26.16 0.58 25.79
N VAL A 255 -27.42 0.78 25.39
CA VAL A 255 -28.46 1.25 26.32
C VAL A 255 -28.78 0.19 27.37
N GLU A 256 -28.95 -1.07 26.97
CA GLU A 256 -29.17 -2.20 27.88
C GLU A 256 -27.98 -2.39 28.85
N ASP A 257 -26.74 -2.25 28.39
CA ASP A 257 -25.53 -2.26 29.23
C ASP A 257 -25.52 -1.11 30.24
N HIS A 258 -25.90 0.11 29.85
CA HIS A 258 -26.02 1.24 30.77
C HIS A 258 -27.16 1.09 31.77
N GLU A 259 -28.30 0.51 31.37
CA GLU A 259 -29.39 0.16 32.29
C GLU A 259 -28.95 -0.91 33.30
N ASN A 260 -28.21 -1.93 32.87
CA ASN A 260 -27.61 -2.94 33.74
C ASN A 260 -26.58 -2.34 34.70
N GLN A 261 -25.73 -1.41 34.25
CA GLN A 261 -24.80 -0.66 35.10
C GLN A 261 -25.53 0.18 36.16
N LEU A 262 -26.55 0.94 35.76
CA LEU A 262 -27.39 1.72 36.67
C LEU A 262 -28.12 0.83 37.69
N GLN A 263 -28.59 -0.35 37.27
CA GLN A 263 -29.24 -1.29 38.16
C GLN A 263 -28.24 -1.93 39.14
N THR A 264 -27.01 -2.21 38.70
CA THR A 264 -25.93 -2.70 39.56
C THR A 264 -25.53 -1.66 40.60
N LEU A 265 -25.38 -0.39 40.20
CA LEU A 265 -25.12 0.72 41.12
C LEU A 265 -26.25 0.89 42.15
N ARG A 266 -27.53 0.83 41.74
CA ARG A 266 -28.67 0.87 42.68
C ARG A 266 -28.64 -0.27 43.71
N VAL A 267 -28.19 -1.46 43.33
CA VAL A 267 -28.03 -2.60 44.25
C VAL A 267 -26.86 -2.33 45.20
N GLN A 268 -25.72 -1.84 44.69
CA GLN A 268 -24.56 -1.47 45.51
C GLN A 268 -24.90 -0.35 46.51
N ASP A 269 -25.55 0.73 46.08
CA ASP A 269 -26.02 1.82 46.95
C ASP A 269 -26.96 1.31 48.06
N ALA A 270 -27.84 0.35 47.73
CA ALA A 270 -28.74 -0.27 48.69
C ALA A 270 -28.01 -1.23 49.67
N GLU A 271 -27.01 -1.97 49.20
CA GLU A 271 -26.14 -2.82 50.02
C GLU A 271 -25.25 -1.98 50.95
N GLU A 272 -24.67 -0.89 50.45
CA GLU A 272 -23.90 0.08 51.25
C GLU A 272 -24.79 0.75 52.30
N TYR A 273 -25.98 1.21 51.93
CA TYR A 273 -26.96 1.74 52.88
C TYR A 273 -27.32 0.71 53.96
N ASN A 274 -27.59 -0.54 53.57
CA ASN A 274 -27.88 -1.62 54.52
C ASN A 274 -26.67 -1.93 55.42
N MET A 275 -25.44 -1.91 54.90
CA MET A 275 -24.22 -2.09 55.68
C MET A 275 -23.99 -0.94 56.67
N VAL A 276 -24.22 0.31 56.26
CA VAL A 276 -24.15 1.48 57.15
C VAL A 276 -25.24 1.42 58.21
N LYS A 277 -26.47 1.05 57.83
CA LYS A 277 -27.58 0.84 58.77
C LYS A 277 -27.24 -0.24 59.80
N ILE A 278 -26.74 -1.40 59.38
CA ILE A 278 -26.32 -2.48 60.29
C ILE A 278 -25.22 -1.97 61.24
N LYS A 279 -24.21 -1.25 60.75
CA LYS A 279 -23.15 -0.67 61.60
C LYS A 279 -23.72 0.26 62.66
N LEU A 280 -24.59 1.19 62.28
CA LEU A 280 -25.24 2.12 63.21
C LEU A 280 -26.17 1.41 64.21
N GLU A 281 -26.92 0.40 63.77
CA GLU A 281 -27.74 -0.44 64.66
C GLU A 281 -26.86 -1.24 65.65
N THR A 282 -25.70 -1.75 65.22
CA THR A 282 -24.74 -2.41 66.14
C THR A 282 -24.07 -1.43 67.10
N ASP A 283 -23.73 -0.21 66.65
CA ASP A 283 -23.15 0.82 67.51
C ASP A 283 -24.17 1.28 68.57
N VAL A 284 -25.44 1.43 68.19
CA VAL A 284 -26.55 1.69 69.14
C VAL A 284 -26.68 0.55 70.15
N GLN A 285 -26.67 -0.73 69.71
CA GLN A 285 -26.71 -1.88 70.62
C GLN A 285 -25.51 -1.92 71.58
N ILE A 286 -24.30 -1.57 71.10
CA ILE A 286 -23.09 -1.49 71.92
C ILE A 286 -23.22 -0.34 72.94
N LEU A 287 -23.72 0.83 72.54
CA LEU A 287 -23.94 1.97 73.44
C LEU A 287 -25.04 1.67 74.48
N GLU A 288 -26.13 1.00 74.10
CA GLU A 288 -27.14 0.51 75.02
C GLU A 288 -26.56 -0.50 76.01
N GLN A 289 -25.74 -1.45 75.54
CA GLN A 289 -25.06 -2.41 76.39
C GLN A 289 -24.08 -1.72 77.35
N GLN A 290 -23.30 -0.74 76.88
CA GLN A 290 -22.40 0.06 77.72
C GLN A 290 -23.19 0.87 78.77
N LEU A 291 -24.33 1.44 78.40
CA LEU A 291 -25.20 2.18 79.31
C LEU A 291 -25.88 1.26 80.34
N GLN A 292 -26.26 0.03 79.96
CA GLN A 292 -26.73 -1.00 80.89
C GLN A 292 -25.60 -1.48 81.82
N GLN A 293 -24.40 -1.74 81.30
CA GLN A 293 -23.22 -2.06 82.10
C GLN A 293 -22.89 -0.93 83.07
N MET A 294 -22.97 0.33 82.64
CA MET A 294 -22.74 1.51 83.47
C MET A 294 -23.81 1.67 84.55
N LYS A 295 -25.10 1.43 84.25
CA LYS A 295 -26.15 1.35 85.26
C LYS A 295 -25.89 0.24 86.28
N ALA A 296 -25.49 -0.94 85.82
CA ALA A 296 -25.14 -2.06 86.68
C ALA A 296 -23.88 -1.77 87.52
N THR A 297 -22.86 -1.08 86.99
CA THR A 297 -21.70 -0.68 87.79
C THR A 297 -22.01 0.46 88.75
N TYR A 298 -22.92 1.39 88.44
CA TYR A 298 -23.39 2.38 89.41
C TYR A 298 -24.21 1.75 90.53
N GLN A 299 -25.12 0.82 90.23
CA GLN A 299 -25.86 0.06 91.23
C GLN A 299 -24.90 -0.78 92.10
N LEU A 300 -23.95 -1.49 91.47
CA LEU A 300 -22.88 -2.20 92.18
C LEU A 300 -21.98 -1.24 92.99
N ASN A 301 -21.77 0.00 92.54
CA ASN A 301 -20.97 0.99 93.28
C ASN A 301 -21.75 1.60 94.46
N GLN A 302 -23.08 1.72 94.36
CA GLN A 302 -23.96 2.05 95.47
C GLN A 302 -23.95 0.92 96.51
N GLU A 303 -24.17 -0.32 96.07
CA GLU A 303 -24.02 -1.53 96.91
C GLU A 303 -22.59 -1.67 97.48
N LYS A 304 -21.54 -1.28 96.74
CA LYS A 304 -20.16 -1.23 97.24
C LYS A 304 -19.88 -0.08 98.18
N LEU A 305 -20.70 0.96 98.23
CA LEU A 305 -20.58 2.03 99.22
C LEU A 305 -21.20 1.56 100.54
N GLU A 306 -22.40 0.98 100.45
CA GLU A 306 -23.07 0.19 101.49
C GLU A 306 -22.12 -0.90 102.06
N TYR A 307 -21.46 -1.64 101.17
CA TYR A 307 -20.53 -2.70 101.51
C TYR A 307 -19.17 -2.15 101.96
N ASN A 308 -18.64 -1.02 101.46
CA ASN A 308 -17.37 -0.46 101.96
C ASN A 308 -17.45 -0.10 103.45
N PHE A 309 -18.60 0.43 103.89
CA PHE A 309 -18.88 0.66 105.30
C PHE A 309 -18.84 -0.63 106.13
N GLN A 310 -19.31 -1.75 105.56
CA GLN A 310 -19.24 -3.09 106.16
C GLN A 310 -17.87 -3.77 105.99
N VAL A 311 -17.10 -3.42 104.95
CA VAL A 311 -15.79 -3.98 104.59
C VAL A 311 -14.68 -3.33 105.38
N LEU A 312 -14.73 -2.03 105.72
CA LEU A 312 -13.78 -1.45 106.68
C LEU A 312 -13.74 -2.25 108.00
N LYS A 313 -14.85 -2.92 108.35
CA LYS A 313 -14.97 -3.84 109.49
C LYS A 313 -14.56 -5.30 109.19
N LYS A 314 -14.46 -5.71 107.91
CA LYS A 314 -13.99 -7.04 107.45
C LYS A 314 -12.61 -7.03 106.79
N ARG A 315 -11.98 -5.86 106.61
CA ARG A 315 -10.69 -5.68 105.94
C ARG A 315 -9.53 -6.28 106.73
N ASP A 316 -9.69 -6.36 108.05
CA ASP A 316 -8.80 -7.13 108.95
C ASP A 316 -8.94 -8.65 108.73
N GLU A 317 -10.12 -9.14 108.32
CA GLU A 317 -10.37 -10.55 108.02
C GLU A 317 -9.88 -10.92 106.61
N GLU A 318 -10.09 -10.03 105.61
CA GLU A 318 -9.78 -10.28 104.19
C GLU A 318 -8.28 -10.30 103.85
N ASN A 319 -7.42 -9.63 104.64
CA ASN A 319 -5.94 -9.71 104.48
C ASN A 319 -5.42 -11.16 104.48
N THR A 320 -6.11 -12.04 105.21
CA THR A 320 -5.81 -13.48 105.29
C THR A 320 -6.17 -14.22 103.98
N ILE A 321 -7.21 -13.77 103.29
CA ILE A 321 -7.74 -14.39 102.06
C ILE A 321 -6.91 -13.97 100.83
N THR A 322 -6.35 -12.77 100.81
CA THR A 322 -5.58 -12.20 99.69
C THR A 322 -4.41 -13.09 99.24
N LYS A 323 -3.69 -13.73 100.17
CA LYS A 323 -2.62 -14.70 99.86
C LYS A 323 -3.11 -15.92 99.05
N SER A 324 -4.37 -16.35 99.23
CA SER A 324 -4.95 -17.48 98.49
C SER A 324 -5.40 -17.11 97.07
N GLN A 325 -5.69 -15.83 96.83
CA GLN A 325 -6.17 -15.33 95.54
C GLN A 325 -5.00 -15.09 94.57
N GLN A 326 -3.84 -14.63 95.06
CA GLN A 326 -2.65 -14.42 94.25
C GLN A 326 -2.17 -15.71 93.56
N LYS A 327 -2.14 -16.86 94.27
CA LYS A 327 -1.83 -18.18 93.65
C LYS A 327 -2.79 -18.53 92.49
N ARG A 328 -4.09 -18.30 92.64
CA ARG A 328 -5.11 -18.54 91.58
C ARG A 328 -5.11 -17.48 90.47
N LYS A 329 -4.36 -16.39 90.63
CA LYS A 329 -4.16 -15.38 89.57
C LYS A 329 -2.94 -15.72 88.71
N ILE A 330 -1.89 -16.31 89.30
CA ILE A 330 -0.71 -16.81 88.58
C ILE A 330 -1.11 -17.89 87.56
N THR A 331 -1.88 -18.92 87.95
CA THR A 331 -2.31 -19.98 87.03
C THR A 331 -3.08 -19.43 85.82
N ARG A 332 -4.03 -18.51 86.05
CA ARG A 332 -4.80 -17.86 84.98
C ARG A 332 -3.92 -16.99 84.06
N LEU A 333 -2.90 -16.33 84.59
CA LEU A 333 -1.93 -15.59 83.77
C LEU A 333 -1.09 -16.55 82.92
N GLN A 334 -0.80 -17.75 83.40
CA GLN A 334 -0.09 -18.80 82.66
C GLN A 334 -0.93 -19.33 81.48
N ASP A 335 -2.23 -19.55 81.67
CA ASP A 335 -3.16 -19.93 80.59
C ASP A 335 -3.35 -18.81 79.56
N VAL A 336 -3.44 -17.55 80.00
CA VAL A 336 -3.47 -16.37 79.12
C VAL A 336 -2.16 -16.27 78.32
N LEU A 337 -1.01 -16.49 78.95
CA LEU A 337 0.30 -16.46 78.29
C LEU A 337 0.43 -17.57 77.23
N ASN A 338 -0.06 -18.78 77.51
CA ASN A 338 -0.07 -19.87 76.52
C ASN A 338 -1.04 -19.59 75.36
N ASN A 339 -2.22 -19.02 75.63
CA ASN A 339 -3.15 -18.59 74.58
C ASN A 339 -2.58 -17.45 73.73
N LEU A 340 -1.86 -16.50 74.33
CA LEU A 340 -1.15 -15.44 73.60
C LEU A 340 -0.02 -16.01 72.74
N LYS A 341 0.76 -16.97 73.25
CA LYS A 341 1.77 -17.70 72.44
C LYS A 341 1.15 -18.41 71.25
N GLN A 342 0.01 -19.09 71.43
CA GLN A 342 -0.69 -19.74 70.31
C GLN A 342 -1.24 -18.73 69.28
N LYS A 343 -1.75 -17.57 69.73
CA LYS A 343 -2.18 -16.49 68.82
C LYS A 343 -1.01 -15.91 68.05
N LEU A 344 0.12 -15.67 68.71
CA LEU A 344 1.33 -15.13 68.11
C LEU A 344 1.91 -16.11 67.07
N ALA A 345 1.98 -17.41 67.39
CA ALA A 345 2.39 -18.45 66.42
C ALA A 345 1.44 -18.56 65.20
N LYS A 346 0.12 -18.36 65.40
CA LYS A 346 -0.84 -18.30 64.28
C LYS A 346 -0.66 -17.04 63.43
N GLN A 347 -0.40 -15.88 64.04
CA GLN A 347 -0.10 -14.64 63.33
C GLN A 347 1.21 -14.72 62.55
N GLU A 348 2.28 -15.28 63.14
CA GLU A 348 3.53 -15.54 62.43
C GLU A 348 3.32 -16.46 61.23
N LYS A 349 2.50 -17.51 61.37
CA LYS A 349 2.17 -18.38 60.24
C LYS A 349 1.43 -17.60 59.14
N GLN A 350 0.39 -16.83 59.50
CA GLN A 350 -0.36 -16.01 58.55
C GLN A 350 0.56 -15.02 57.82
N TYR A 351 1.41 -14.27 58.54
CA TYR A 351 2.33 -13.32 57.93
C TYR A 351 3.37 -14.00 57.01
N ARG A 352 3.77 -15.26 57.26
CA ARG A 352 4.63 -16.01 56.34
C ARG A 352 3.88 -16.40 55.06
N GLU A 353 2.65 -16.87 55.17
CA GLU A 353 1.79 -17.23 54.02
C GLU A 353 1.43 -15.98 53.19
N ASP A 354 1.08 -14.87 53.84
CA ASP A 354 0.81 -13.58 53.21
C ASP A 354 2.07 -13.04 52.51
N ASN A 355 3.23 -12.98 53.18
CA ASN A 355 4.48 -12.53 52.57
C ASN A 355 4.91 -13.42 51.40
N GLN A 356 4.68 -14.74 51.47
CA GLN A 356 4.97 -15.64 50.36
C GLN A 356 4.08 -15.34 49.15
N SER A 357 2.76 -15.19 49.35
CA SER A 357 1.84 -14.84 48.26
C SER A 357 2.16 -13.47 47.64
N LEU A 358 2.43 -12.44 48.47
CA LEU A 358 2.86 -11.12 48.01
C LEU A 358 4.18 -11.17 47.23
N THR A 359 5.13 -12.01 47.64
CA THR A 359 6.40 -12.20 46.94
C THR A 359 6.20 -12.86 45.57
N ASP A 360 5.30 -13.83 45.46
CA ASP A 360 5.03 -14.53 44.21
C ASP A 360 4.18 -13.69 43.24
N ASP A 361 3.22 -12.89 43.74
CA ASP A 361 2.54 -11.85 42.96
C ASP A 361 3.53 -10.75 42.49
N TYR A 362 4.46 -10.31 43.35
CA TYR A 362 5.50 -9.35 42.97
C TYR A 362 6.41 -9.89 41.86
N LYS A 363 6.84 -11.16 41.95
CA LYS A 363 7.59 -11.83 40.87
C LYS A 363 6.79 -11.86 39.57
N ARG A 364 5.51 -12.28 39.61
CA ARG A 364 4.63 -12.34 38.43
C ARG A 364 4.46 -10.96 37.78
N ILE A 365 4.21 -9.91 38.56
CA ILE A 365 4.07 -8.54 38.07
C ILE A 365 5.40 -8.04 37.47
N THR A 366 6.54 -8.36 38.10
CA THR A 366 7.89 -8.00 37.60
C THR A 366 8.20 -8.69 36.27
N GLU A 367 7.82 -9.96 36.10
CA GLU A 367 7.95 -10.69 34.84
C GLU A 367 7.04 -10.12 33.76
N GLN A 368 5.77 -9.85 34.07
CA GLN A 368 4.83 -9.18 33.15
C GLN A 368 5.34 -7.80 32.72
N PHE A 369 5.95 -7.03 33.63
CA PHE A 369 6.55 -5.73 33.31
C PHE A 369 7.80 -5.88 32.42
N ARG A 370 8.67 -6.86 32.67
CA ARG A 370 9.81 -7.18 31.79
C ARG A 370 9.36 -7.62 30.40
N GLU A 371 8.31 -8.44 30.30
CA GLU A 371 7.70 -8.79 29.02
C GLU A 371 7.11 -7.58 28.31
N LEU A 372 6.42 -6.69 29.03
CA LEU A 372 5.86 -5.48 28.46
C LEU A 372 6.95 -4.54 27.94
N GLN A 373 8.07 -4.41 28.65
CA GLN A 373 9.24 -3.68 28.15
C GLN A 373 9.84 -4.33 26.90
N LYS A 374 10.00 -5.66 26.86
CA LYS A 374 10.47 -6.39 25.67
C LYS A 374 9.53 -6.19 24.48
N LYS A 375 8.22 -6.31 24.68
CA LYS A 375 7.18 -6.06 23.67
C LYS A 375 7.22 -4.61 23.20
N SER A 376 7.32 -3.64 24.11
CA SER A 376 7.42 -2.21 23.77
C SER A 376 8.64 -1.87 22.92
N ARG A 377 9.82 -2.41 23.26
CA ARG A 377 11.04 -2.27 22.43
C ARG A 377 10.85 -2.91 21.05
N HIS A 378 10.30 -4.13 21.01
CA HIS A 378 10.03 -4.83 19.75
C HIS A 378 9.05 -4.05 18.85
N PHE A 379 7.95 -3.53 19.39
CA PHE A 379 7.02 -2.67 18.67
C PHE A 379 7.72 -1.40 18.15
N GLN A 380 8.48 -0.69 18.99
CA GLN A 380 9.24 0.49 18.55
C GLN A 380 10.18 0.18 17.38
N THR A 381 10.98 -0.89 17.45
CA THR A 381 11.85 -1.30 16.34
C THR A 381 11.06 -1.70 15.10
N THR A 382 9.99 -2.47 15.26
CA THR A 382 9.17 -2.97 14.14
C THR A 382 8.41 -1.84 13.45
N ASP A 383 7.84 -0.91 14.20
CA ASP A 383 7.05 0.20 13.64
C ASP A 383 7.97 1.30 13.07
N GLN A 384 9.14 1.54 13.67
CA GLN A 384 10.20 2.36 13.07
C GLN A 384 10.67 1.78 11.73
N LYS A 385 10.86 0.45 11.66
CA LYS A 385 11.25 -0.22 10.42
C LYS A 385 10.14 -0.13 9.37
N LYS A 386 8.88 -0.45 9.71
CA LYS A 386 7.74 -0.32 8.78
C LYS A 386 7.61 1.12 8.25
N PHE A 387 7.79 2.12 9.11
CA PHE A 387 7.77 3.52 8.70
C PHE A 387 8.88 3.85 7.71
N GLN A 388 10.11 3.39 7.96
CA GLN A 388 11.24 3.56 7.04
C GLN A 388 11.02 2.83 5.70
N ASP A 389 10.56 1.58 5.73
CA ASP A 389 10.29 0.77 4.53
C ASP A 389 9.20 1.43 3.66
N VAL A 390 8.10 1.92 4.27
CA VAL A 390 7.02 2.62 3.56
C VAL A 390 7.46 4.00 3.06
N TRP A 391 8.25 4.74 3.85
CA TRP A 391 8.78 6.03 3.43
C TRP A 391 9.69 5.88 2.21
N ALA A 392 10.66 4.95 2.24
CA ALA A 392 11.58 4.71 1.14
C ALA A 392 10.84 4.30 -0.15
N MET A 393 9.84 3.44 -0.05
CA MET A 393 8.98 3.05 -1.19
C MET A 393 8.25 4.26 -1.81
N ASN A 394 7.70 5.15 -0.97
CA ASN A 394 7.00 6.35 -1.44
C ASN A 394 7.98 7.39 -2.02
N GLU A 395 9.16 7.53 -1.41
CA GLU A 395 10.23 8.42 -1.87
C GLU A 395 10.75 7.99 -3.26
N GLU A 396 10.94 6.67 -3.47
CA GLU A 396 11.30 6.09 -4.76
C GLU A 396 10.22 6.32 -5.83
N GLN A 397 8.95 6.05 -5.53
CA GLN A 397 7.84 6.33 -6.45
C GLN A 397 7.74 7.80 -6.86
N VAL A 398 7.95 8.73 -5.93
CA VAL A 398 7.87 10.16 -6.23
C VAL A 398 9.13 10.62 -6.98
N ARG A 399 10.30 10.03 -6.72
CA ARG A 399 11.52 10.23 -7.52
C ARG A 399 11.32 9.77 -8.98
N GLU A 400 10.72 8.60 -9.21
CA GLU A 400 10.36 8.13 -10.56
C GLU A 400 9.39 9.08 -11.28
N LEU A 401 8.35 9.56 -10.57
CA LEU A 401 7.41 10.54 -11.12
C LEU A 401 8.09 11.86 -11.47
N VAL A 402 8.99 12.36 -10.61
CA VAL A 402 9.76 13.59 -10.88
C VAL A 402 10.69 13.40 -12.08
N HIS A 403 11.39 12.27 -12.22
CA HIS A 403 12.19 12.00 -13.43
C HIS A 403 11.35 11.96 -14.70
N SER A 404 10.18 11.30 -14.67
CA SER A 404 9.24 11.26 -15.79
C SER A 404 8.75 12.66 -16.20
N VAL A 405 8.40 13.48 -15.20
CA VAL A 405 7.96 14.87 -15.37
C VAL A 405 9.07 15.78 -15.90
N LEU A 406 10.32 15.57 -15.47
CA LEU A 406 11.49 16.30 -15.97
C LEU A 406 11.87 15.91 -17.40
N GLU A 407 11.79 14.63 -17.77
CA GLU A 407 12.04 14.21 -19.16
C GLU A 407 10.93 14.72 -20.09
N ALA A 408 9.67 14.76 -19.63
CA ALA A 408 8.58 15.43 -20.35
C ALA A 408 8.84 16.94 -20.52
N ASP A 409 9.27 17.64 -19.46
CA ASP A 409 9.64 19.05 -19.51
C ASP A 409 10.79 19.30 -20.50
N ARG A 410 11.80 18.43 -20.51
CA ARG A 410 12.93 18.45 -21.43
C ARG A 410 12.49 18.26 -22.87
N ILE A 411 11.66 17.27 -23.16
CA ILE A 411 11.09 17.02 -24.50
C ILE A 411 10.27 18.23 -24.98
N ILE A 412 9.49 18.87 -24.10
CA ILE A 412 8.72 20.07 -24.45
C ILE A 412 9.67 21.25 -24.77
N HIS A 413 10.69 21.49 -23.95
CA HIS A 413 11.66 22.57 -24.18
C HIS A 413 12.52 22.35 -25.44
N GLU A 414 13.13 21.17 -25.59
CA GLU A 414 14.01 20.84 -26.71
C GLU A 414 13.25 20.71 -28.05
N HIS A 415 12.12 19.98 -28.09
CA HIS A 415 11.42 19.69 -29.35
C HIS A 415 10.33 20.70 -29.73
N GLN A 416 9.57 21.23 -28.77
CA GLN A 416 8.41 22.08 -29.07
C GLN A 416 8.73 23.58 -29.00
N LEU A 417 9.53 23.99 -28.01
CA LEU A 417 9.96 25.39 -27.87
C LEU A 417 11.27 25.70 -28.60
N GLY A 418 12.10 24.68 -28.90
CA GLY A 418 13.41 24.86 -29.51
C GLY A 418 14.42 25.60 -28.61
N LEU A 419 14.20 25.55 -27.29
CA LEU A 419 15.02 26.22 -26.28
C LEU A 419 15.93 25.19 -25.59
N PRO A 420 17.16 25.58 -25.18
CA PRO A 420 18.00 24.71 -24.36
C PRO A 420 17.30 24.45 -23.03
N TRP A 421 17.17 23.18 -22.67
CA TRP A 421 16.61 22.79 -21.37
C TRP A 421 17.71 22.82 -20.30
N GLU A 422 17.46 23.55 -19.22
CA GLU A 422 18.31 23.55 -18.02
C GLU A 422 17.68 22.65 -16.95
N PRO A 423 18.40 21.64 -16.44
CA PRO A 423 17.91 20.81 -15.35
C PRO A 423 17.70 21.65 -14.09
N PRO A 424 16.56 21.53 -13.38
CA PRO A 424 16.40 22.13 -12.06
C PRO A 424 17.48 21.65 -11.09
N ASN A 425 17.73 22.40 -10.01
CA ASN A 425 18.60 21.92 -8.94
C ASN A 425 17.92 20.73 -8.24
N LEU A 426 18.55 19.55 -8.30
CA LEU A 426 18.09 18.31 -7.68
C LEU A 426 18.98 17.86 -6.50
N ASP A 427 19.85 18.73 -5.98
CA ASP A 427 20.79 18.41 -4.88
C ASP A 427 20.06 17.89 -3.62
N PHE A 428 18.79 18.30 -3.45
CA PHE A 428 17.91 17.84 -2.38
C PHE A 428 17.41 16.39 -2.54
N MET A 429 17.42 15.82 -3.76
CA MET A 429 17.04 14.42 -4.02
C MET A 429 18.22 13.46 -3.85
N ASP A 430 19.44 13.91 -4.17
CA ASP A 430 20.70 13.17 -4.02
C ASP A 430 21.31 13.30 -2.62
N THR A 431 20.63 13.99 -1.70
CA THR A 431 20.93 13.93 -0.28
C THR A 431 20.16 12.73 0.31
N PRO A 432 20.73 11.51 0.39
CA PRO A 432 20.10 10.46 1.16
C PRO A 432 19.90 10.96 2.58
N ARG A 433 18.81 10.54 3.23
CA ARG A 433 18.61 10.76 4.66
C ARG A 433 19.64 9.94 5.44
N THR A 434 20.87 10.43 5.51
CA THR A 434 21.97 9.78 6.23
C THR A 434 21.50 9.51 7.66
N ALA A 435 21.56 8.24 8.06
CA ALA A 435 20.99 7.76 9.32
C ALA A 435 21.65 8.37 10.59
N GLU A 436 22.62 9.26 10.42
CA GLU A 436 23.43 9.93 11.44
C GLU A 436 22.71 11.10 12.15
N GLN A 437 21.56 11.59 11.65
CA GLN A 437 20.79 12.64 12.32
C GLN A 437 19.51 12.17 13.03
N THR A 438 19.19 10.86 12.95
CA THR A 438 18.15 10.24 13.78
C THR A 438 18.79 9.32 14.80
N TYR A 439 18.63 9.66 16.09
CA TYR A 439 19.26 8.97 17.22
C TYR A 439 20.78 9.02 17.20
N GLY A 440 21.33 10.15 17.64
CA GLY A 440 22.59 10.09 18.38
C GLY A 440 22.39 9.08 19.53
N SER A 441 23.09 7.95 19.44
CA SER A 441 23.12 6.93 20.47
C SER A 441 23.66 7.57 21.74
N LYS A 442 22.76 7.97 22.64
CA LYS A 442 23.14 8.13 24.04
C LYS A 442 23.60 6.75 24.49
N GLU A 443 24.92 6.62 24.64
CA GLU A 443 25.50 5.65 25.55
C GLU A 443 24.65 5.66 26.82
N GLN A 444 24.23 4.47 27.24
CA GLN A 444 23.36 4.30 28.39
C GLN A 444 24.19 4.53 29.64
N LYS A 445 24.52 5.81 29.93
CA LYS A 445 25.32 6.24 31.08
C LYS A 445 24.81 5.54 32.32
N MET A 446 25.70 4.85 33.01
CA MET A 446 25.31 4.06 34.16
C MET A 446 24.81 5.00 35.26
N SER A 447 23.73 4.61 35.93
CA SER A 447 23.25 5.37 37.09
C SER A 447 24.35 5.34 38.16
N ALA A 448 24.54 6.44 38.89
CA ALA A 448 25.57 6.54 39.93
C ALA A 448 25.55 5.34 40.90
N THR A 449 24.35 4.91 41.33
CA THR A 449 24.13 3.75 42.20
C THR A 449 24.52 2.40 41.55
N GLN A 450 24.40 2.27 40.22
CA GLN A 450 24.80 1.04 39.50
C GLN A 450 26.33 0.93 39.38
N MET A 451 27.02 2.03 39.07
CA MET A 451 28.49 2.03 39.05
C MET A 451 29.05 1.74 40.45
N ALA A 452 28.51 2.38 41.49
CA ALA A 452 28.92 2.12 42.87
C ALA A 452 28.71 0.65 43.27
N HIS A 453 27.59 0.03 42.87
CA HIS A 453 27.35 -1.40 43.10
C HIS A 453 28.40 -2.29 42.42
N GLU A 454 28.74 -2.03 41.16
CA GLU A 454 29.72 -2.82 40.41
C GLU A 454 31.15 -2.68 40.97
N ILE A 455 31.54 -1.46 41.37
CA ILE A 455 32.86 -1.18 41.98
C ILE A 455 32.96 -1.78 43.39
N MET A 456 31.93 -1.67 44.23
CA MET A 456 31.98 -2.18 45.61
C MET A 456 31.94 -3.71 45.66
N SER A 457 31.09 -4.35 44.84
CA SER A 457 30.90 -5.82 44.83
C SER A 457 32.06 -6.63 44.22
N GLY A 458 33.00 -5.98 43.52
CA GLY A 458 34.29 -6.59 43.15
C GLY A 458 34.22 -7.70 42.08
N VAL A 459 33.18 -7.75 41.25
CA VAL A 459 32.90 -8.86 40.31
C VAL A 459 33.72 -8.80 39.00
N GLY A 460 34.78 -7.98 38.91
CA GLY A 460 35.58 -7.94 37.68
C GLY A 460 36.81 -7.04 37.66
N THR A 461 37.89 -7.43 38.35
CA THR A 461 39.28 -7.15 37.91
C THR A 461 40.25 -8.14 38.55
N ASP A 462 40.77 -9.11 37.79
CA ASP A 462 42.11 -9.66 38.01
C ASP A 462 42.69 -10.14 36.66
N ASP A 463 43.83 -9.55 36.32
CA ASP A 463 44.85 -9.81 35.29
C ASP A 463 44.55 -10.52 33.96
N GLY A 464 44.99 -9.87 32.87
CA GLY A 464 45.02 -10.42 31.50
C GLY A 464 45.38 -9.38 30.43
N GLU A 465 46.66 -8.98 30.34
CA GLU A 465 47.18 -8.32 29.14
C GLU A 465 47.25 -9.31 27.96
N GLU A 466 46.74 -8.94 26.78
CA GLU A 466 47.36 -9.28 25.49
C GLU A 466 46.77 -8.44 24.34
N ASP A 467 47.61 -8.12 23.35
CA ASP A 467 47.32 -7.24 22.21
C ASP A 467 46.31 -7.81 21.19
N ILE A 468 45.67 -6.92 20.43
CA ILE A 468 45.57 -7.01 18.95
C ILE A 468 45.29 -5.62 18.35
N ASP A 469 45.95 -5.33 17.23
CA ASP A 469 46.17 -4.00 16.66
C ASP A 469 45.32 -3.73 15.38
N LYS A 470 45.07 -2.44 15.09
CA LYS A 470 44.53 -1.82 13.83
C LYS A 470 43.19 -2.36 13.26
N SER A 471 42.22 -1.47 13.02
CA SER A 471 42.40 -0.43 11.98
C SER A 471 41.35 0.67 11.99
N SER A 472 41.80 1.93 11.96
CA SER A 472 41.23 3.00 11.11
C SER A 472 42.22 4.17 11.03
N VAL A 473 42.33 4.80 9.86
CA VAL A 473 43.28 5.88 9.59
C VAL A 473 42.53 7.17 9.23
N GLY A 474 42.88 8.27 9.90
CA GLY A 474 42.81 9.62 9.34
C GLY A 474 41.56 10.44 9.69
N GLY A 475 41.75 11.53 10.44
CA GLY A 475 40.68 12.50 10.71
C GLY A 475 40.96 13.44 11.88
N LYS A 476 42.09 14.16 11.88
CA LYS A 476 42.47 15.07 12.98
C LYS A 476 41.47 16.23 13.14
N LEU A 477 40.89 16.38 14.33
CA LEU A 477 40.66 17.67 14.98
C LEU A 477 40.30 17.50 16.47
N GLU A 478 41.31 17.24 17.30
CA GLU A 478 41.19 17.44 18.74
C GLU A 478 41.10 18.94 19.06
N ARG A 479 40.23 19.34 20.00
CA ARG A 479 40.75 19.83 21.31
C ARG A 479 39.70 20.06 22.40
N GLN A 480 40.18 19.79 23.62
CA GLN A 480 39.75 20.27 24.95
C GLN A 480 38.62 19.51 25.68
N MET A 481 38.90 19.25 26.96
CA MET A 481 38.02 18.70 28.01
C MET A 481 37.67 17.19 27.93
N ALA A 482 38.68 16.32 27.80
CA ALA A 482 38.60 14.94 28.28
C ALA A 482 39.45 14.79 29.55
N GLY A 483 38.81 14.64 30.71
CA GLY A 483 39.50 14.35 31.97
C GLY A 483 40.09 12.92 31.97
N LYS A 484 41.19 12.71 32.69
CA LYS A 484 41.77 11.37 32.86
C LYS A 484 40.72 10.43 33.48
N LYS A 485 40.43 9.30 32.81
CA LYS A 485 39.68 8.21 33.45
C LYS A 485 40.54 7.64 34.58
N LEU A 486 40.02 7.61 35.80
CA LEU A 486 40.70 7.10 36.99
C LEU A 486 40.55 5.58 37.10
N SER A 487 41.45 4.91 37.83
CA SER A 487 41.33 3.46 38.03
C SER A 487 40.17 3.11 38.96
N ALA A 488 39.49 1.98 38.71
CA ALA A 488 38.38 1.51 39.54
C ALA A 488 38.80 1.30 41.02
N LYS A 489 40.04 0.87 41.27
CA LYS A 489 40.62 0.73 42.62
C LYS A 489 40.74 2.07 43.34
N THR A 490 41.12 3.14 42.62
CA THR A 490 41.15 4.51 43.16
C THR A 490 39.75 5.03 43.50
N ILE A 491 38.76 4.76 42.63
CA ILE A 491 37.36 5.18 42.84
C ILE A 491 36.76 4.45 44.05
N LYS A 492 37.04 3.15 44.22
CA LYS A 492 36.61 2.39 45.41
C LYS A 492 37.13 3.03 46.70
N ALA A 493 38.42 3.38 46.77
CA ALA A 493 39.00 4.05 47.94
C ALA A 493 38.38 5.43 48.24
N VAL A 494 38.00 6.20 47.22
CA VAL A 494 37.26 7.47 47.40
C VAL A 494 35.85 7.22 47.95
N LEU A 495 35.13 6.21 47.43
CA LEU A 495 33.78 5.88 47.86
C LEU A 495 33.74 5.34 49.31
N GLU A 496 34.73 4.54 49.70
CA GLU A 496 34.90 4.08 51.10
C GLU A 496 35.19 5.26 52.05
N LEU A 497 36.10 6.18 51.67
CA LEU A 497 36.39 7.40 52.44
C LEU A 497 35.13 8.27 52.65
N ILE A 498 34.27 8.36 51.63
CA ILE A 498 32.99 9.08 51.70
C ILE A 498 31.98 8.32 52.60
N CYS A 499 31.94 6.99 52.58
CA CYS A 499 31.05 6.21 53.45
C CYS A 499 31.30 6.44 54.95
N ASP A 500 32.57 6.59 55.32
CA ASP A 500 32.99 6.70 56.71
C ASP A 500 32.88 8.16 57.22
N GLU A 501 33.34 9.14 56.44
CA GLU A 501 33.39 10.56 56.88
C GLU A 501 32.11 11.36 56.54
N ALA A 502 31.30 10.94 55.55
CA ALA A 502 30.06 11.65 55.18
C ALA A 502 28.79 11.15 55.90
N GLY A 503 28.95 10.39 56.99
CA GLY A 503 27.84 9.83 57.78
C GLY A 503 26.86 10.88 58.35
N PHE A 504 27.23 12.16 58.39
CA PHE A 504 26.34 13.27 58.79
C PHE A 504 25.21 13.56 57.78
N LEU A 505 25.30 13.07 56.54
CA LEU A 505 24.25 13.18 55.52
C LEU A 505 23.20 12.05 55.63
N VAL A 506 23.43 11.04 56.46
CA VAL A 506 22.58 9.84 56.58
C VAL A 506 21.68 9.95 57.82
N GLU A 507 20.37 9.73 57.67
CA GLU A 507 19.42 9.87 58.79
C GLU A 507 19.73 8.85 59.92
N SER A 508 19.74 9.32 61.17
CA SER A 508 20.08 8.52 62.36
C SER A 508 19.12 7.36 62.69
N LYS A 509 17.99 7.27 61.97
CA LYS A 509 17.10 6.09 61.97
C LYS A 509 17.56 5.04 60.97
N LEU A 510 18.03 5.45 59.80
CA LEU A 510 18.53 4.56 58.75
C LEU A 510 19.78 3.82 59.21
N THR A 511 20.70 4.49 59.92
CA THR A 511 21.89 3.85 60.50
C THR A 511 21.55 2.76 61.53
N LYS A 512 20.46 2.90 62.31
CA LYS A 512 19.98 1.87 63.24
C LYS A 512 19.32 0.68 62.53
N LEU A 513 18.71 0.91 61.38
CA LEU A 513 18.08 -0.14 60.55
C LEU A 513 19.12 -0.92 59.73
N LEU A 514 20.22 -0.27 59.34
CA LEU A 514 21.32 -0.89 58.58
C LEU A 514 22.30 -1.69 59.44
N ALA A 515 22.36 -1.46 60.76
CA ALA A 515 23.29 -2.15 61.67
C ALA A 515 23.32 -3.70 61.60
N PRO A 516 22.22 -4.43 61.25
CA PRO A 516 22.24 -5.88 61.08
C PRO A 516 22.78 -6.40 59.73
N LEU A 517 23.02 -5.54 58.73
CA LEU A 517 23.42 -5.93 57.37
C LEU A 517 24.94 -6.08 57.23
N GLU A 518 25.39 -6.69 56.14
CA GLU A 518 26.81 -6.82 55.81
C GLU A 518 27.43 -5.46 55.41
N LYS A 519 28.73 -5.27 55.66
CA LYS A 519 29.39 -3.95 55.53
C LYS A 519 29.25 -3.34 54.14
N ASP A 520 29.29 -4.15 53.10
CA ASP A 520 29.21 -3.69 51.72
C ASP A 520 27.77 -3.26 51.36
N GLU A 521 26.75 -3.96 51.88
CA GLU A 521 25.34 -3.54 51.76
C GLU A 521 25.06 -2.26 52.56
N GLN A 522 25.65 -2.13 53.77
CA GLN A 522 25.56 -0.90 54.55
C GLN A 522 26.22 0.28 53.83
N SER A 523 27.37 0.06 53.17
CA SER A 523 28.10 1.09 52.44
C SER A 523 27.32 1.56 51.20
N LEU A 524 26.74 0.64 50.41
CA LEU A 524 25.90 0.97 49.26
C LEU A 524 24.64 1.75 49.63
N MET A 525 23.94 1.35 50.70
CA MET A 525 22.74 2.06 51.16
C MET A 525 23.06 3.45 51.76
N LYS A 526 24.25 3.63 52.34
CA LYS A 526 24.75 4.97 52.72
C LYS A 526 25.10 5.80 51.50
N LEU A 527 25.80 5.23 50.50
CA LEU A 527 26.18 5.92 49.27
C LEU A 527 24.97 6.41 48.48
N ASP A 528 23.91 5.60 48.35
CA ASP A 528 22.69 6.03 47.65
C ASP A 528 22.02 7.24 48.36
N ALA A 529 21.96 7.22 49.70
CA ALA A 529 21.49 8.35 50.49
C ALA A 529 22.40 9.60 50.36
N ILE A 530 23.72 9.41 50.33
CA ILE A 530 24.72 10.48 50.16
C ILE A 530 24.66 11.07 48.75
N PHE A 531 24.57 10.25 47.70
CA PHE A 531 24.42 10.70 46.31
C PHE A 531 23.11 11.45 46.09
N ALA A 532 22.00 10.98 46.67
CA ALA A 532 20.72 11.69 46.64
C ALA A 532 20.79 13.06 47.35
N ALA A 533 21.56 13.17 48.44
CA ALA A 533 21.79 14.43 49.15
C ALA A 533 22.76 15.38 48.43
N LEU A 534 23.71 14.86 47.66
CA LEU A 534 24.72 15.62 46.90
C LEU A 534 24.28 15.94 45.46
N GLY A 535 23.24 15.29 44.93
CA GLY A 535 22.75 15.46 43.56
C GLY A 535 23.59 14.75 42.49
N VAL A 536 24.21 13.62 42.84
CA VAL A 536 25.10 12.84 41.97
C VAL A 536 24.26 11.79 41.23
N ASP A 537 23.78 12.11 40.03
CA ASP A 537 22.87 11.24 39.25
C ASP A 537 23.61 10.38 38.22
N THR A 538 24.76 10.83 37.69
CA THR A 538 25.43 10.20 36.54
C THR A 538 26.86 9.74 36.80
N GLU A 539 27.30 8.78 35.98
CA GLU A 539 28.68 8.27 35.92
C GLU A 539 29.75 9.37 35.83
N ASP A 540 29.54 10.41 35.01
CA ASP A 540 30.48 11.54 34.89
C ASP A 540 30.58 12.34 36.20
N ASP A 541 29.49 12.43 36.96
CA ASP A 541 29.46 13.13 38.25
C ASP A 541 30.30 12.39 39.30
N ILE A 542 30.37 11.05 39.24
CA ILE A 542 31.28 10.24 40.09
C ILE A 542 32.74 10.46 39.70
N TYR A 543 33.08 10.48 38.40
CA TYR A 543 34.44 10.79 37.97
C TYR A 543 34.83 12.23 38.32
N LEU A 544 33.92 13.19 38.18
CA LEU A 544 34.12 14.58 38.58
C LEU A 544 34.33 14.69 40.09
N LEU A 545 33.47 14.07 40.90
CA LEU A 545 33.60 13.99 42.36
C LEU A 545 34.95 13.40 42.76
N SER A 546 35.35 12.27 42.15
CA SER A 546 36.62 11.59 42.43
C SER A 546 37.85 12.46 42.15
N ASN A 547 37.79 13.35 41.15
CA ASN A 547 38.86 14.32 40.90
C ASN A 547 39.02 15.36 42.03
N TYR A 548 37.95 15.72 42.75
CA TYR A 548 38.05 16.60 43.93
C TYR A 548 38.67 15.93 45.16
N PHE A 549 38.85 14.60 45.16
CA PHE A 549 39.49 13.84 46.24
C PHE A 549 40.94 13.45 45.97
N LEU A 550 41.47 13.77 44.78
CA LEU A 550 42.87 13.57 44.41
C LEU A 550 43.66 14.87 44.60
N GLY A 551 44.76 14.79 45.35
CA GLY A 551 45.56 15.95 45.69
C GLY A 551 46.17 16.66 44.48
N HIS A 552 45.88 17.96 44.33
CA HIS A 552 46.64 18.83 43.45
C HIS A 552 48.07 19.00 44.00
N GLY A 553 49.02 18.28 43.40
CA GLY A 553 50.42 18.62 43.52
C GLY A 553 50.74 19.93 42.80
N GLU A 554 51.48 20.80 43.47
CA GLU A 554 52.19 21.98 42.95
C GLU A 554 51.34 23.14 42.38
N SER A 555 51.10 24.16 43.23
CA SER A 555 51.58 25.55 43.02
C SER A 555 50.68 26.61 43.67
N GLU A 556 50.99 27.01 44.90
CA GLU A 556 51.14 28.45 45.21
C GLU A 556 51.94 28.63 46.51
N GLN A 557 53.12 29.26 46.39
CA GLN A 557 53.89 29.73 47.53
C GLN A 557 53.37 31.12 47.94
N ALA A 558 52.99 31.29 49.20
CA ALA A 558 52.91 32.60 49.85
C ALA A 558 53.46 32.48 51.28
N PRO A 559 54.33 33.40 51.73
CA PRO A 559 55.14 33.19 52.94
C PRO A 559 54.44 33.60 54.24
N GLU A 560 54.95 33.07 55.35
CA GLU A 560 54.65 33.55 56.70
C GLU A 560 55.32 34.91 56.97
N GLY A 561 54.68 35.73 57.80
CA GLY A 561 55.40 36.47 58.85
C GLY A 561 55.68 37.97 58.67
N SER A 562 55.19 38.73 59.65
CA SER A 562 55.79 39.94 60.26
C SER A 562 55.36 41.35 59.81
N GLU A 563 54.95 42.11 60.82
CA GLU A 563 55.12 43.57 61.04
C GLU A 563 54.71 44.60 59.96
N ARG A 564 53.59 45.29 60.22
CA ARG A 564 53.62 46.67 60.72
C ARG A 564 52.26 47.13 61.24
N GLY A 565 52.21 47.70 62.44
CA GLY A 565 51.00 48.36 62.96
C GLY A 565 51.04 49.87 62.76
N THR A 566 49.85 50.50 62.75
CA THR A 566 49.64 51.85 63.29
C THR A 566 48.15 52.10 63.61
N LYS A 567 47.89 52.28 64.91
CA LYS A 567 47.16 53.42 65.50
C LYS A 567 45.62 53.50 65.49
N ASP A 568 45.15 53.70 66.73
CA ASP A 568 44.22 54.74 67.23
C ASP A 568 42.82 54.81 66.57
N ASP A 569 41.66 54.62 67.23
CA ASP A 569 41.28 54.38 68.65
C ASP A 569 39.96 53.52 68.68
N GLU A 570 39.24 53.15 69.75
CA GLU A 570 39.15 53.61 71.16
C GLU A 570 38.73 52.46 72.14
N MET A 571 37.91 52.74 73.18
CA MET A 571 37.55 51.85 74.32
C MET A 571 36.04 51.52 74.41
N THR A 572 35.66 50.43 75.10
CA THR A 572 34.98 50.50 76.43
C THR A 572 34.82 49.11 77.10
N GLU A 573 35.47 48.97 78.25
CA GLU A 573 35.01 48.41 79.55
C GLU A 573 34.14 47.13 79.56
N GLU A 574 34.64 46.00 80.07
CA GLU A 574 34.79 45.65 81.51
C GLU A 574 33.49 45.59 82.35
N LYS A 575 33.15 44.38 82.83
CA LYS A 575 33.38 44.06 84.26
C LYS A 575 33.23 42.57 84.58
N ALA A 576 34.09 42.10 85.47
CA ALA A 576 34.08 40.76 86.05
C ALA A 576 33.75 40.81 87.56
N THR A 577 33.15 39.74 88.08
CA THR A 577 33.20 39.20 89.47
C THR A 577 32.44 37.86 89.42
N ILE A 578 33.00 36.66 89.62
CA ILE A 578 33.89 36.07 90.67
C ILE A 578 33.12 35.62 91.94
N GLU A 579 33.61 34.51 92.51
CA GLU A 579 33.26 33.77 93.74
C GLU A 579 32.02 32.86 93.64
N GLU A 580 32.16 31.53 93.54
CA GLU A 580 32.79 30.54 94.43
C GLU A 580 31.99 30.23 95.72
N THR A 581 31.63 28.95 95.87
CA THR A 581 31.68 28.26 97.18
C THR A 581 32.05 26.79 96.96
N ALA A 582 33.18 26.36 97.55
CA ALA A 582 33.63 24.97 97.57
C ALA A 582 33.21 24.24 98.88
N GLY A 583 33.31 22.91 98.88
CA GLY A 583 32.97 22.02 100.01
C GLY A 583 32.50 20.66 99.49
N LYS A 584 33.36 19.71 99.10
CA LYS A 584 34.47 19.03 99.81
C LYS A 584 33.97 17.95 100.78
N MET A 585 34.72 16.85 100.83
CA MET A 585 34.65 15.70 101.77
C MET A 585 33.58 14.65 101.45
N ASP A 586 33.88 13.35 101.53
CA ASP A 586 35.19 12.67 101.56
C ASP A 586 34.99 11.15 101.32
N GLU A 587 36.09 10.46 101.02
CA GLU A 587 36.53 9.16 101.60
C GLU A 587 35.50 8.00 101.83
N ARG A 588 35.82 6.72 101.59
CA ARG A 588 37.14 6.07 101.37
C ARG A 588 36.95 4.60 100.96
N GLU A 589 37.98 4.03 100.32
CA GLU A 589 38.60 2.69 100.56
C GLU A 589 37.71 1.43 100.72
N LYS A 590 38.12 0.17 100.50
CA LYS A 590 39.35 -0.59 100.16
C LYS A 590 38.83 -1.99 99.73
N GLU A 591 39.53 -3.00 99.24
CA GLU A 591 40.92 -3.37 98.90
C GLU A 591 40.73 -4.54 97.88
N ASP A 592 41.45 -4.59 96.76
CA ASP A 592 42.61 -5.50 96.50
C ASP A 592 42.19 -7.00 96.32
N GLU A 593 42.82 -7.86 95.53
CA GLU A 593 44.14 -7.89 94.86
C GLU A 593 43.96 -8.68 93.53
N ASP A 594 44.37 -8.14 92.37
CA ASP A 594 45.59 -8.44 91.59
C ASP A 594 45.77 -9.90 91.07
N GLY A 595 46.32 -10.01 89.85
CA GLY A 595 46.48 -11.24 89.08
C GLY A 595 47.08 -11.03 87.68
N SER A 596 48.01 -10.07 87.53
CA SER A 596 48.80 -9.82 86.32
C SER A 596 49.51 -11.06 85.75
N VAL A 597 49.54 -11.22 84.41
CA VAL A 597 50.76 -11.56 83.62
C VAL A 597 50.62 -10.98 82.19
N VAL A 598 51.72 -10.44 81.67
CA VAL A 598 51.90 -9.87 80.31
C VAL A 598 52.91 -10.74 79.53
N LEU A 599 53.06 -10.51 78.21
CA LEU A 599 54.11 -10.98 77.27
C LEU A 599 53.76 -12.25 76.45
N SER A 600 54.23 -12.44 75.21
CA SER A 600 54.67 -11.51 74.14
C SER A 600 55.06 -12.32 72.88
N VAL A 601 54.77 -11.79 71.70
CA VAL A 601 55.50 -12.01 70.41
C VAL A 601 55.73 -13.46 69.93
N ASP A 602 55.24 -13.74 68.72
CA ASP A 602 56.12 -14.35 67.70
C ASP A 602 55.74 -13.84 66.29
N GLU A 603 56.73 -13.41 65.51
CA GLU A 603 56.56 -12.83 64.17
C GLU A 603 56.61 -13.92 63.09
N LYS A 604 55.74 -13.85 62.07
CA LYS A 604 56.10 -14.32 60.72
C LYS A 604 55.68 -13.32 59.66
N ALA A 605 56.68 -12.95 58.85
CA ALA A 605 56.66 -11.87 57.88
C ALA A 605 55.47 -11.89 56.91
N SER A 606 54.86 -10.72 56.72
CA SER A 606 53.92 -10.42 55.66
C SER A 606 54.58 -9.81 54.43
N ASP A 607 53.87 -9.92 53.31
CA ASP A 607 54.13 -9.31 52.02
C ASP A 607 54.50 -7.81 52.11
N SER A 608 55.80 -7.51 51.94
CA SER A 608 56.32 -6.14 52.04
C SER A 608 56.20 -5.31 50.75
N SER A 609 55.62 -5.87 49.68
CA SER A 609 55.35 -5.16 48.41
C SER A 609 53.95 -4.53 48.36
N SER A 610 52.90 -5.28 48.73
CA SER A 610 51.50 -4.84 48.60
C SER A 610 51.16 -3.67 49.53
N VAL A 611 51.55 -3.75 50.81
CA VAL A 611 51.35 -2.67 51.80
C VAL A 611 52.03 -1.37 51.35
N LYS A 612 53.14 -1.46 50.62
CA LYS A 612 53.91 -0.30 50.15
C LYS A 612 53.24 0.39 48.95
N ALA A 613 52.50 -0.34 48.12
CA ALA A 613 51.64 0.24 47.08
C ALA A 613 50.41 0.90 47.72
N HIS A 614 49.70 0.20 48.60
CA HIS A 614 48.50 0.68 49.28
C HIS A 614 48.77 1.98 50.09
N LEU A 615 49.90 2.04 50.81
CA LEU A 615 50.33 3.24 51.55
C LEU A 615 50.83 4.38 50.65
N SER A 616 51.15 4.10 49.38
CA SER A 616 51.57 5.12 48.41
C SER A 616 50.37 5.71 47.64
N GLU A 617 49.33 4.93 47.40
CA GLU A 617 48.08 5.44 46.81
C GLU A 617 47.24 6.23 47.82
N MET A 618 47.21 5.80 49.09
CA MET A 618 46.60 6.60 50.18
C MET A 618 47.25 7.98 50.40
N LYS A 619 48.49 8.20 49.92
CA LYS A 619 49.14 9.53 49.97
C LYS A 619 48.63 10.52 48.92
N ASN A 620 47.87 10.05 47.92
CA ASN A 620 47.30 10.90 46.87
C ASN A 620 45.84 11.30 47.17
N LEU A 621 45.23 10.71 48.19
CA LEU A 621 43.89 11.06 48.68
C LEU A 621 43.96 12.22 49.70
N ILE A 622 42.91 13.04 49.70
CA ILE A 622 42.74 14.14 50.66
C ILE A 622 42.58 13.60 52.10
N HIS A 623 43.16 14.30 53.08
CA HIS A 623 43.08 13.94 54.50
C HIS A 623 41.62 13.90 55.01
N PRO A 624 41.21 12.95 55.88
CA PRO A 624 39.82 12.80 56.35
C PRO A 624 39.14 14.12 56.80
N ASN A 625 39.81 14.91 57.65
CA ASN A 625 39.34 16.23 58.10
C ASN A 625 39.06 17.28 56.99
N GLU A 626 39.50 17.03 55.75
CA GLU A 626 39.28 17.91 54.60
C GLU A 626 38.19 17.39 53.64
N VAL A 627 37.69 16.17 53.83
CA VAL A 627 36.57 15.58 53.07
C VAL A 627 35.35 16.52 53.08
N ALA A 628 34.98 17.06 54.24
CA ALA A 628 33.87 18.01 54.37
C ALA A 628 34.12 19.37 53.66
N LYS A 629 35.39 19.76 53.43
CA LYS A 629 35.74 20.94 52.62
C LYS A 629 35.69 20.62 51.13
N ALA A 630 36.18 19.44 50.71
CA ALA A 630 36.12 18.97 49.33
C ALA A 630 34.67 18.79 48.86
N LEU A 631 33.83 18.10 49.64
CA LEU A 631 32.38 17.99 49.39
C LEU A 631 31.69 19.35 49.33
N ARG A 632 32.06 20.30 50.21
CA ARG A 632 31.50 21.66 50.17
C ARG A 632 31.89 22.42 48.90
N LYS A 633 33.14 22.30 48.42
CA LYS A 633 33.57 22.87 47.12
C LYS A 633 32.79 22.25 45.97
N PHE A 634 32.76 20.91 45.87
CA PHE A 634 31.98 20.18 44.86
C PHE A 634 30.51 20.63 44.81
N VAL A 635 29.84 20.68 45.97
CA VAL A 635 28.43 21.13 46.06
C VAL A 635 28.28 22.60 45.70
N GLN A 636 29.25 23.46 46.01
CA GLN A 636 29.21 24.89 45.71
C GLN A 636 29.43 25.17 44.22
N ASP A 637 30.32 24.43 43.57
CA ASP A 637 30.63 24.56 42.14
C ASP A 637 29.52 23.93 41.27
N ASN A 638 28.85 22.86 41.73
CA ASN A 638 27.73 22.22 41.04
C ASN A 638 26.33 22.73 41.46
N ARG A 639 26.21 23.81 42.24
CA ARG A 639 24.91 24.28 42.79
C ARG A 639 23.98 24.94 41.77
N GLN A 640 23.29 24.16 40.94
CA GLN A 640 22.09 24.64 40.26
C GLN A 640 20.93 24.80 41.26
N PRO A 641 20.08 25.84 41.13
CA PRO A 641 18.95 26.05 42.03
C PRO A 641 17.85 25.01 41.78
N GLN A 642 17.81 23.95 42.60
CA GLN A 642 16.68 23.03 42.61
C GLN A 642 15.39 23.76 42.98
N LYS A 643 14.46 23.87 42.02
CA LYS A 643 13.04 24.05 42.33
C LYS A 643 12.46 22.70 42.71
N GLU A 644 11.88 22.63 43.91
CA GLU A 644 10.99 21.54 44.29
C GLU A 644 9.81 21.43 43.30
N ALA A 645 9.37 20.19 43.04
CA ALA A 645 8.20 19.74 42.24
C ALA A 645 8.50 18.96 40.95
N LYS A 646 9.18 17.80 41.05
CA LYS A 646 8.97 16.70 40.08
C LYS A 646 7.72 15.88 40.44
N ARG A 647 6.54 16.36 40.05
CA ARG A 647 5.46 15.42 39.68
C ARG A 647 5.87 14.73 38.38
N GLN A 648 5.72 13.41 38.32
CA GLN A 648 6.01 12.64 37.11
C GLN A 648 5.01 12.98 36.00
N SER A 649 5.38 13.92 35.11
CA SER A 649 4.78 14.03 33.78
C SER A 649 5.66 13.27 32.79
N LEU A 650 5.08 12.32 32.05
CA LEU A 650 5.79 11.67 30.95
C LEU A 650 6.17 12.74 29.92
N LYS A 651 7.47 12.91 29.66
CA LYS A 651 7.95 13.66 28.49
C LYS A 651 7.70 12.84 27.22
N VAL A 652 6.50 12.97 26.67
CA VAL A 652 6.21 12.55 25.30
C VAL A 652 6.73 13.64 24.34
N GLY A 653 7.55 13.24 23.36
CA GLY A 653 7.57 13.92 22.06
C GLY A 653 8.28 15.26 21.90
N ALA A 654 9.44 15.52 22.52
CA ALA A 654 10.25 16.71 22.18
C ALA A 654 11.01 16.60 20.83
N GLY A 655 11.08 15.42 20.22
CA GLY A 655 11.80 15.17 18.96
C GLY A 655 10.95 15.24 17.68
N ILE A 656 9.62 15.16 17.80
CA ILE A 656 8.71 15.05 16.65
C ILE A 656 8.72 16.33 15.79
N GLY A 657 8.77 17.50 16.43
CA GLY A 657 8.66 18.80 15.75
C GLY A 657 9.80 19.16 14.79
N LYS A 658 10.98 18.54 14.90
CA LYS A 658 12.06 18.72 13.90
C LYS A 658 11.91 17.80 12.69
N VAL A 659 11.37 16.60 12.88
CA VAL A 659 11.15 15.65 11.78
C VAL A 659 10.02 16.16 10.88
N THR A 660 8.91 16.62 11.47
CA THR A 660 7.79 17.17 10.69
C THR A 660 8.19 18.39 9.84
N MET A 661 9.06 19.29 10.33
CA MET A 661 9.56 20.41 9.51
C MET A 661 10.41 19.96 8.32
N LEU A 662 11.25 18.92 8.50
CA LEU A 662 12.04 18.35 7.42
C LEU A 662 11.13 17.68 6.38
N ASP A 663 10.16 16.87 6.84
CA ASP A 663 9.20 16.19 5.97
C ASP A 663 8.33 17.22 5.18
N GLU A 664 7.86 18.31 5.81
CA GLU A 664 7.15 19.40 5.12
C GLU A 664 8.01 20.06 4.04
N SER A 665 9.28 20.34 4.32
CA SER A 665 10.20 20.94 3.34
C SER A 665 10.51 20.01 2.16
N PHE A 666 10.61 18.69 2.40
CA PHE A 666 10.79 17.69 1.35
C PHE A 666 9.61 17.69 0.37
N TRP A 667 8.37 17.62 0.88
CA TRP A 667 7.18 17.61 0.03
C TRP A 667 6.97 18.93 -0.72
N GLN A 668 7.29 20.07 -0.11
CA GLN A 668 7.26 21.38 -0.79
C GLN A 668 8.29 21.43 -1.92
N ASN A 669 9.53 21.02 -1.68
CA ASN A 669 10.58 20.99 -2.69
C ASN A 669 10.18 20.08 -3.87
N MET A 670 9.71 18.87 -3.58
CA MET A 670 9.30 17.88 -4.59
C MET A 670 8.11 18.35 -5.44
N ALA A 671 7.15 19.08 -4.84
CA ALA A 671 6.05 19.70 -5.58
C ALA A 671 6.50 20.92 -6.41
N SER A 672 7.55 21.63 -5.98
CA SER A 672 8.06 22.85 -6.63
C SER A 672 9.06 22.61 -7.77
N VAL A 673 9.38 21.36 -8.11
CA VAL A 673 10.32 20.99 -9.18
C VAL A 673 9.91 21.60 -10.53
N ILE A 674 8.60 21.77 -10.76
CA ILE A 674 8.06 22.58 -11.85
C ILE A 674 7.49 23.88 -11.27
N ASP A 675 8.11 25.01 -11.63
CA ASP A 675 7.60 26.35 -11.33
C ASP A 675 6.25 26.56 -12.07
N VAL A 676 5.31 27.23 -11.39
CA VAL A 676 4.01 27.67 -11.94
C VAL A 676 4.18 28.45 -13.25
N LYS A 677 5.34 29.07 -13.50
CA LYS A 677 5.67 29.66 -14.81
C LYS A 677 5.74 28.63 -15.94
N LYS A 678 6.38 27.47 -15.73
CA LYS A 678 6.48 26.39 -16.73
C LYS A 678 5.11 25.78 -17.01
N GLU A 679 4.32 25.54 -15.96
CA GLU A 679 2.93 25.06 -16.10
C GLU A 679 2.09 25.99 -17.00
N ARG A 680 2.16 27.32 -16.78
CA ARG A 680 1.49 28.31 -17.64
C ARG A 680 1.97 28.29 -19.10
N VAL A 681 3.26 28.05 -19.33
CA VAL A 681 3.81 27.88 -20.69
C VAL A 681 3.23 26.62 -21.33
N TRP A 682 3.14 25.51 -20.60
CA TRP A 682 2.52 24.27 -21.09
C TRP A 682 1.05 24.46 -21.43
N THR A 683 0.26 25.15 -20.58
CA THR A 683 -1.16 25.45 -20.88
C THR A 683 -1.28 26.31 -22.15
N ALA A 684 -0.49 27.38 -22.27
CA ALA A 684 -0.52 28.25 -23.44
C ALA A 684 -0.06 27.54 -24.74
N LEU A 685 0.86 26.59 -24.62
CA LEU A 685 1.35 25.75 -25.71
C LEU A 685 0.30 24.70 -26.14
N LEU A 686 -0.43 24.12 -25.19
CA LEU A 686 -1.58 23.23 -25.46
C LEU A 686 -2.69 24.00 -26.19
N ASP A 687 -3.12 25.15 -25.66
CA ASP A 687 -4.08 26.07 -26.32
C ASP A 687 -3.62 26.48 -27.74
N GLY A 688 -2.30 26.62 -27.94
CA GLY A 688 -1.68 26.92 -29.22
C GLY A 688 -1.76 25.73 -30.19
N PHE A 689 -1.49 24.52 -29.71
CA PHE A 689 -1.56 23.29 -30.50
C PHE A 689 -2.99 22.90 -30.88
N GLU A 690 -3.99 23.11 -30.01
CA GLU A 690 -5.39 22.90 -30.39
C GLU A 690 -5.80 23.81 -31.57
N LYS A 691 -5.44 25.09 -31.51
CA LYS A 691 -5.70 26.05 -32.60
C LYS A 691 -4.91 25.71 -33.86
N TYR A 692 -3.64 25.31 -33.73
CA TYR A 692 -2.81 24.92 -34.87
C TYR A 692 -3.32 23.63 -35.54
N LEU A 693 -3.75 22.64 -34.75
CA LEU A 693 -4.37 21.42 -35.25
C LEU A 693 -5.67 21.72 -35.99
N ALA A 694 -6.53 22.61 -35.46
CA ALA A 694 -7.74 23.06 -36.15
C ALA A 694 -7.39 23.65 -37.54
N VAL A 695 -6.43 24.58 -37.61
CA VAL A 695 -5.95 25.17 -38.88
C VAL A 695 -5.35 24.12 -39.82
N LEU A 696 -4.63 23.12 -39.31
CA LEU A 696 -4.11 22.02 -40.13
C LEU A 696 -5.23 21.13 -40.69
N THR A 697 -6.28 20.84 -39.92
CA THR A 697 -7.43 20.07 -40.39
C THR A 697 -8.25 20.83 -41.43
N GLU A 698 -8.45 22.15 -41.24
CA GLU A 698 -9.09 23.02 -42.23
C GLU A 698 -8.26 23.09 -43.51
N ARG A 699 -6.93 23.28 -43.40
CA ARG A 699 -6.02 23.25 -44.55
C ARG A 699 -6.04 21.91 -45.28
N ALA A 700 -6.14 20.78 -44.57
CA ALA A 700 -6.24 19.47 -45.20
C ALA A 700 -7.55 19.31 -46.00
N ALA A 701 -8.68 19.78 -45.46
CA ALA A 701 -9.96 19.83 -46.17
C ALA A 701 -9.89 20.73 -47.42
N LEU A 702 -9.32 21.93 -47.29
CA LEU A 702 -9.15 22.86 -48.41
C LEU A 702 -8.22 22.31 -49.51
N ILE A 703 -7.21 21.50 -49.16
CA ILE A 703 -6.37 20.81 -50.15
C ILE A 703 -7.21 19.76 -50.91
N GLN A 704 -8.01 18.96 -50.22
CA GLN A 704 -8.90 17.97 -50.86
C GLN A 704 -9.93 18.64 -51.78
N GLU A 705 -10.54 19.75 -51.34
CA GLU A 705 -11.45 20.54 -52.16
C GLU A 705 -10.75 21.14 -53.39
N THR A 706 -9.54 21.70 -53.20
CA THR A 706 -8.73 22.26 -54.29
C THR A 706 -8.38 21.19 -55.33
N ASP A 707 -8.04 19.98 -54.92
CA ASP A 707 -7.69 18.89 -55.83
C ASP A 707 -8.93 18.31 -56.54
N ALA A 708 -10.08 18.24 -55.86
CA ALA A 708 -11.36 17.92 -56.50
C ALA A 708 -11.76 18.98 -57.55
N LEU A 709 -11.59 20.27 -57.25
CA LEU A 709 -11.83 21.37 -58.19
C LEU A 709 -10.86 21.34 -59.38
N LYS A 710 -9.58 20.98 -59.18
CA LYS A 710 -8.63 20.75 -60.29
C LYS A 710 -9.08 19.60 -61.18
N GLN A 711 -9.55 18.49 -60.60
CA GLN A 711 -10.05 17.35 -61.37
C GLN A 711 -11.28 17.73 -62.19
N GLN A 712 -12.27 18.41 -61.60
CA GLN A 712 -13.44 18.93 -62.31
C GLN A 712 -13.02 19.91 -63.43
N ASN A 713 -12.04 20.79 -63.19
CA ASN A 713 -11.54 21.70 -64.22
C ASN A 713 -10.85 20.94 -65.38
N ALA A 714 -10.13 19.85 -65.10
CA ALA A 714 -9.52 18.99 -66.11
C ALA A 714 -10.59 18.25 -66.93
N GLU A 715 -11.62 17.69 -66.30
CA GLU A 715 -12.76 17.05 -66.95
C GLU A 715 -13.52 18.05 -67.85
N LEU A 716 -13.80 19.26 -67.34
CA LEU A 716 -14.42 20.33 -68.13
C LEU A 716 -13.56 20.77 -69.33
N ARG A 717 -12.23 20.83 -69.17
CA ARG A 717 -11.31 21.11 -70.30
C ARG A 717 -11.34 19.99 -71.34
N MET A 718 -11.38 18.72 -70.91
CA MET A 718 -11.50 17.58 -71.83
C MET A 718 -12.83 17.60 -72.58
N LEU A 719 -13.93 17.85 -71.87
CA LEU A 719 -15.28 17.94 -72.46
C LEU A 719 -15.39 19.12 -73.43
N LEU A 720 -14.85 20.29 -73.08
CA LEU A 720 -14.77 21.44 -73.98
C LEU A 720 -13.93 21.13 -75.22
N HIS A 721 -12.78 20.45 -75.07
CA HIS A 721 -11.96 20.00 -76.19
C HIS A 721 -12.69 19.00 -77.09
N GLN A 722 -13.52 18.12 -76.52
CA GLN A 722 -14.37 17.20 -77.27
C GLN A 722 -15.48 17.95 -78.04
N TYR A 723 -16.15 18.93 -77.41
CA TYR A 723 -17.16 19.74 -78.09
C TYR A 723 -16.58 20.63 -79.20
N VAL A 724 -15.43 21.27 -78.97
CA VAL A 724 -14.73 22.09 -79.97
C VAL A 724 -14.37 21.26 -81.21
N ASN A 725 -13.90 20.02 -81.02
CA ASN A 725 -13.50 19.12 -82.10
C ASN A 725 -14.62 18.21 -82.65
N SER A 726 -15.88 18.43 -82.26
CA SER A 726 -17.02 17.68 -82.79
C SER A 726 -17.20 17.93 -84.29
N ARG A 727 -17.51 16.88 -85.06
CA ARG A 727 -17.79 16.98 -86.52
C ARG A 727 -18.89 17.99 -86.85
N VAL A 728 -19.89 18.12 -85.99
CA VAL A 728 -21.01 19.06 -86.14
C VAL A 728 -20.52 20.51 -86.28
N ASN A 729 -19.40 20.89 -85.63
CA ASN A 729 -18.82 22.24 -85.77
C ASN A 729 -18.22 22.52 -87.15
N GLN A 730 -17.90 21.48 -87.93
CA GLN A 730 -17.39 21.58 -89.30
C GLN A 730 -18.52 21.50 -90.34
N GLU A 731 -19.70 21.04 -89.94
CA GLU A 731 -20.90 20.91 -90.79
C GLU A 731 -21.76 22.20 -90.78
N LEU A 732 -21.50 23.13 -89.86
CA LEU A 732 -22.16 24.43 -89.77
C LEU A 732 -21.50 25.47 -90.70
N GLU A 733 -22.31 26.25 -91.43
CA GLU A 733 -21.84 27.32 -92.34
C GLU A 733 -20.97 28.38 -91.63
N ILE A 734 -21.18 28.59 -90.34
CA ILE A 734 -20.34 29.41 -89.46
C ILE A 734 -19.95 28.57 -88.24
N PRO A 735 -18.66 28.21 -88.07
CA PRO A 735 -18.22 27.45 -86.90
C PRO A 735 -18.43 28.26 -85.60
N PRO A 736 -19.01 27.66 -84.54
CA PRO A 736 -19.28 28.38 -83.28
C PRO A 736 -18.00 28.89 -82.59
N THR A 737 -16.85 28.29 -82.87
CA THR A 737 -15.53 28.81 -82.46
C THR A 737 -15.20 30.19 -83.02
N ARG A 738 -15.69 30.54 -84.22
CA ARG A 738 -15.53 31.89 -84.79
C ARG A 738 -16.51 32.90 -84.18
N ILE A 739 -17.70 32.45 -83.77
CA ILE A 739 -18.67 33.30 -83.06
C ILE A 739 -18.10 33.67 -81.69
N LEU A 740 -17.60 32.69 -80.93
CA LEU A 740 -16.93 32.93 -79.65
C LEU A 740 -15.71 33.86 -79.77
N GLN A 741 -14.89 33.71 -80.82
CA GLN A 741 -13.77 34.64 -81.08
C GLN A 741 -14.25 36.06 -81.42
N ALA A 742 -15.38 36.20 -82.12
CA ALA A 742 -15.96 37.51 -82.46
C ALA A 742 -16.64 38.20 -81.26
N GLU A 743 -17.15 37.44 -80.29
CA GLU A 743 -17.67 37.98 -79.02
C GLU A 743 -16.52 38.39 -78.09
N LEU A 744 -15.49 37.54 -77.94
CA LEU A 744 -14.28 37.87 -77.16
C LEU A 744 -13.52 39.10 -77.71
N SER A 745 -13.55 39.34 -79.02
CA SER A 745 -12.95 40.56 -79.60
C SER A 745 -13.83 41.80 -79.47
N LYS A 746 -15.15 41.66 -79.28
CA LYS A 746 -16.05 42.77 -78.93
C LYS A 746 -15.99 43.18 -77.46
N GLU A 747 -15.52 42.30 -76.57
CA GLU A 747 -15.27 42.65 -75.15
C GLU A 747 -13.90 43.30 -74.92
N HIS A 748 -13.11 43.52 -75.98
CA HIS A 748 -11.77 44.15 -75.93
C HIS A 748 -11.64 45.40 -76.84
N GLU A 749 -12.75 45.89 -77.39
CA GLU A 749 -12.92 47.24 -77.96
C GLU A 749 -13.76 48.12 -77.00
#